data_AF-A0AAV9GPC9-F1
#
_entry.id   AF-A0AAV9GPC9-F1
#
_cell.length_a   1.000
_cell.length_b   1.000
_cell.length_c   1.000
_cell.angle_alpha   90.00
_cell.angle_beta   90.00
_cell.angle_gamma   90.00
#
_symmetry.space_group_name_H-M   'P 1'
#
loop_
_entity.id
_entity.type
_entity.pdbx_description
1 polymer ?
#
loop_
_entity_poly.entity_id
_entity_poly.type
_entity_poly.pdbx_seq_one_letter_code
_entity_poly.pdbx_strand_id
1 'polypeptide(L)'
;MDTDLFSTLFSTQNVKRIDSSGRDGQPAADNWDKRAPEAQHGQPGLHGRSAGASTHGAPASDIRVHLTYNAKEPRVVQVAGQGTRQGQHWKIYPDEDLRLVAEGGDGGRGGRGEDGQAGGHGRDGTSGENGTSGEDGEDGGSGGNGGYGSSGADGGAGGNIYVTVREQDADLLLPLMFNVRGGKGGPSGQHGRPGAGGKGGRGGNGSTWTTEDGEVHSSPGGASGRNGEAGKVPDTNLTAGRAGRNGSVQIKVVQNDGTEITYPSLYCLKVVGFDIFDENEDGINESGEHLLVRNIRVRNTGHMPSPKQRSIQLLIRETGFLCPVTTEPLYLPQDIRPGQVVHLPGTLRAFIRHDWTERPAGQALRYEERGVTYIQYPLKLDPPKYLDCVAKGNTVRACWTLHNNSTKSYGGSPRRAAATKLAETDNSFNLSHATENSRWEVVIEISRMEPGSAMTIEQDLRFDENVLEFTDEYLMLNLLLSDPSTGVRHSVVRHQMPIQISGLYSLSPNPSFLLVVNSKTPNHAIHQITNFVRHGLHTSLDIFNLSLIGWYKSPVTGNNVLRSYQGKSIIVFGNSFPFFDSGRRSPWDLFDPSLVGVLAQFRTSLLFAAVDAWASLEVFIAKAVFPTVGATSASTSQKSTKKLVTDLKKGNMEALVTESMPAHRIPVKKGLFSSLNSTTERAARSAAKRLNRTMPMRRFKPGKEGGIIICEGAPKNSQIWAYAGPFTEGDNDDMGDFHMYSIVSCIPFEVKTRMLWNMAGKTTEDGAIDCTALYSGLEEFCCSSISSGTSAKVDAKVLSALCLSIQFTLTSEIYRFTSARPGFPDPIPSSKKLFHLPLTRHFLSAAPTGGQIAYDATNTTRLLVSTLGTIHAQANPLGVWQSIKGAFFFLGIRKGQLTSALNQQLFAALASTCSPKVAARVKKDILEYSKMVKVKIRRHRAIRGPKTFFDFGKAELAGLLPKMVDLSEINLNSKALGLIEFETHVREMLSRKEKVDQMEAEAKDKLVALVNPVD
;
A
#
# COMPACT_ATOMS: atom_id res chain seq x y z
N MET A 1 -20.53 -0.27 36.92
CA MET A 1 -21.87 -0.27 36.33
C MET A 1 -22.18 1.16 35.99
N ASP A 2 -22.17 1.46 34.70
CA ASP A 2 -22.27 2.82 34.15
C ASP A 2 -23.68 3.36 34.32
N THR A 3 -23.78 4.60 34.79
CA THR A 3 -25.04 5.32 35.11
C THR A 3 -25.72 5.92 33.88
N ASP A 4 -25.26 5.60 32.67
CA ASP A 4 -25.51 6.38 31.45
C ASP A 4 -26.86 6.13 30.75
N LEU A 5 -27.60 5.08 31.12
CA LEU A 5 -28.92 4.75 30.54
C LEU A 5 -30.01 5.74 30.99
N PHE A 6 -29.83 6.36 32.15
CA PHE A 6 -30.84 7.25 32.74
C PHE A 6 -30.39 8.69 32.61
N SER A 7 -31.34 9.56 32.31
CA SER A 7 -31.15 11.00 32.42
C SER A 7 -32.16 11.56 33.40
N THR A 8 -31.71 12.46 34.27
CA THR A 8 -32.61 13.48 34.81
C THR A 8 -32.90 14.48 33.68
N LEU A 9 -34.09 15.10 33.69
CA LEU A 9 -34.58 16.01 32.64
C LEU A 9 -33.68 17.22 32.30
N PHE A 10 -32.54 17.39 32.97
CA PHE A 10 -31.76 18.63 32.97
C PHE A 10 -30.36 18.51 32.36
N SER A 11 -29.88 17.33 31.93
CA SER A 11 -28.56 17.23 31.27
C SER A 11 -28.66 17.64 29.80
N THR A 12 -28.05 18.78 29.44
CA THR A 12 -28.27 19.42 28.14
C THR A 12 -26.96 19.76 27.43
N GLN A 13 -27.04 20.11 26.13
CA GLN A 13 -25.86 20.50 25.35
C GLN A 13 -25.44 21.96 25.56
N ASN A 14 -26.33 22.81 26.07
CA ASN A 14 -26.09 24.24 26.25
C ASN A 14 -25.64 24.52 27.69
N VAL A 15 -24.50 25.20 27.84
CA VAL A 15 -23.92 25.50 29.16
C VAL A 15 -23.78 27.01 29.35
N LYS A 16 -24.49 27.58 30.33
CA LYS A 16 -24.31 28.95 30.77
C LYS A 16 -23.14 29.05 31.75
N ARG A 17 -22.07 29.73 31.33
CA ARG A 17 -20.84 29.87 32.13
C ARG A 17 -20.78 31.23 32.85
N ILE A 18 -20.56 31.20 34.17
CA ILE A 18 -20.17 32.36 34.98
C ILE A 18 -18.72 32.16 35.41
N ASP A 19 -17.82 32.99 34.91
CA ASP A 19 -16.37 32.81 35.05
C ASP A 19 -15.71 33.92 35.87
N SER A 20 -14.92 33.52 36.86
CA SER A 20 -14.07 34.34 37.74
C SER A 20 -12.62 33.84 37.76
N SER A 21 -12.19 33.08 36.75
CA SER A 21 -10.87 32.44 36.72
C SER A 21 -9.71 33.43 36.71
N GLY A 22 -8.62 33.04 37.36
CA GLY A 22 -7.35 33.74 37.32
C GLY A 22 -6.70 33.66 35.94
N ARG A 23 -5.88 34.66 35.60
CA ARG A 23 -5.09 34.68 34.38
C ARG A 23 -3.85 33.80 34.52
N ASP A 24 -3.48 33.12 33.46
CA ASP A 24 -2.25 32.34 33.41
C ASP A 24 -1.00 33.24 33.47
N GLY A 25 0.04 32.70 34.08
CA GLY A 25 1.38 33.26 34.14
C GLY A 25 2.07 33.19 32.79
N GLN A 26 2.88 34.20 32.50
CA GLN A 26 3.67 34.28 31.28
C GLN A 26 4.91 33.40 31.39
N PRO A 27 5.27 32.66 30.32
CA PRO A 27 6.52 31.91 30.30
C PRO A 27 7.72 32.86 30.35
N ALA A 28 8.85 32.36 30.83
CA ALA A 28 10.13 33.04 30.72
C ALA A 28 10.49 33.27 29.24
N ALA A 29 11.06 34.44 28.93
CA ALA A 29 11.51 34.76 27.58
C ALA A 29 12.86 34.08 27.28
N ASP A 30 12.92 33.37 26.14
CA ASP A 30 14.11 32.70 25.61
C ASP A 30 14.66 33.45 24.37
N ASN A 31 14.79 34.79 24.45
CA ASN A 31 15.16 35.63 23.30
C ASN A 31 16.68 35.80 23.20
N TRP A 32 17.33 34.87 22.52
CA TRP A 32 18.76 34.93 22.22
C TRP A 32 19.03 35.21 20.74
N ASP A 33 19.87 36.22 20.46
CA ASP A 33 20.33 36.50 19.10
C ASP A 33 21.22 35.38 18.58
N LYS A 34 21.20 35.13 17.27
CA LYS A 34 22.08 34.12 16.66
C LYS A 34 23.54 34.53 16.82
N ARG A 35 24.29 33.74 17.58
CA ARG A 35 25.75 33.85 17.69
C ARG A 35 26.46 32.81 16.84
N ALA A 36 27.71 33.11 16.45
CA ALA A 36 28.57 32.13 15.78
C ALA A 36 28.81 30.95 16.74
N PRO A 37 28.81 29.70 16.24
CA PRO A 37 28.92 28.51 17.10
C PRO A 37 30.30 28.32 17.74
N GLU A 38 31.33 28.94 17.18
CA GLU A 38 32.73 28.86 17.61
C GLU A 38 33.33 30.26 17.69
N ALA A 39 34.21 30.48 18.67
CA ALA A 39 34.98 31.71 18.80
C ALA A 39 36.07 31.79 17.73
N GLN A 40 36.63 32.99 17.57
CA GLN A 40 37.81 33.16 16.72
C GLN A 40 38.99 32.35 17.27
N HIS A 41 39.90 32.04 16.37
CA HIS A 41 41.09 31.25 16.65
C HIS A 41 41.85 31.69 17.91
N GLY A 42 42.17 30.72 18.79
CA GLY A 42 42.81 30.93 20.08
C GLY A 42 41.97 31.67 21.13
N GLN A 43 40.78 32.18 20.78
CA GLN A 43 39.94 32.96 21.68
C GLN A 43 38.98 32.06 22.49
N PRO A 44 38.70 32.41 23.75
CA PRO A 44 37.69 31.73 24.54
C PRO A 44 36.28 31.96 23.99
N GLY A 45 35.44 30.94 24.07
CA GLY A 45 34.03 31.01 23.77
C GLY A 45 33.27 31.89 24.75
N LEU A 46 32.32 32.68 24.23
CA LEU A 46 31.42 33.49 25.07
C LEU A 46 30.48 32.60 25.89
N HIS A 47 30.18 33.05 27.11
CA HIS A 47 29.16 32.43 27.96
C HIS A 47 27.75 32.63 27.38
N GLY A 48 26.89 31.63 27.60
CA GLY A 48 25.46 31.72 27.31
C GLY A 48 24.75 32.71 28.24
N ARG A 49 23.72 33.41 27.73
CA ARG A 49 22.86 34.30 28.53
C ARG A 49 21.84 33.48 29.35
N SER A 50 21.45 33.99 30.51
CA SER A 50 20.48 33.34 31.41
C SER A 50 19.05 33.68 31.06
N ALA A 51 18.13 32.70 31.08
CA ALA A 51 16.71 32.89 30.82
C ALA A 51 16.04 33.92 31.74
N GLY A 52 14.98 34.56 31.24
CA GLY A 52 14.13 35.43 32.05
C GLY A 52 13.34 34.67 33.13
N ALA A 53 12.68 35.40 34.03
CA ALA A 53 11.77 34.79 35.00
C ALA A 53 10.38 34.58 34.39
N SER A 54 9.76 33.44 34.66
CA SER A 54 8.33 33.22 34.41
C SER A 54 7.48 33.89 35.48
N THR A 55 6.22 34.25 35.18
CA THR A 55 5.32 34.87 36.16
C THR A 55 4.30 33.88 36.72
N HIS A 56 3.85 34.13 37.95
CA HIS A 56 2.84 33.31 38.62
C HIS A 56 1.47 33.42 37.95
N GLY A 57 0.68 32.36 38.05
CA GLY A 57 -0.74 32.41 37.72
C GLY A 57 -1.51 33.25 38.74
N ALA A 58 -2.48 34.04 38.28
CA ALA A 58 -3.28 34.87 39.16
C ALA A 58 -4.32 34.02 39.92
N PRO A 59 -4.67 34.39 41.17
CA PRO A 59 -5.75 33.72 41.89
C PRO A 59 -7.11 34.01 41.22
N ALA A 60 -8.03 33.05 41.31
CA ALA A 60 -9.42 33.25 40.92
C ALA A 60 -10.18 34.11 41.94
N SER A 61 -11.23 34.78 41.49
CA SER A 61 -12.16 35.49 42.37
C SER A 61 -13.29 34.59 42.86
N ASP A 62 -13.78 34.85 44.06
CA ASP A 62 -14.95 34.16 44.59
C ASP A 62 -16.20 34.43 43.73
N ILE A 63 -17.13 33.46 43.67
CA ILE A 63 -18.46 33.60 43.05
C ILE A 63 -19.50 33.46 44.16
N ARG A 64 -20.44 34.41 44.23
CA ARG A 64 -21.59 34.34 45.14
C ARG A 64 -22.88 34.51 44.33
N VAL A 65 -23.78 33.54 44.40
CA VAL A 65 -25.04 33.56 43.65
C VAL A 65 -26.23 33.14 44.50
N HIS A 66 -27.40 33.68 44.18
CA HIS A 66 -28.68 33.28 44.70
C HIS A 66 -29.56 32.70 43.58
N LEU A 67 -30.14 31.52 43.81
CA LEU A 67 -31.00 30.82 42.85
C LEU A 67 -32.46 30.93 43.28
N THR A 68 -33.32 31.37 42.35
CA THR A 68 -34.78 31.42 42.53
C THR A 68 -35.49 31.10 41.23
N TYR A 69 -36.77 30.71 41.28
CA TYR A 69 -37.60 30.70 40.08
C TYR A 69 -37.82 32.12 39.56
N ASN A 70 -37.85 32.29 38.25
CA ASN A 70 -38.28 33.53 37.64
C ASN A 70 -39.80 33.71 37.83
N ALA A 71 -40.21 34.82 38.44
CA ALA A 71 -41.63 35.09 38.71
C ALA A 71 -42.48 35.31 37.45
N LYS A 72 -41.86 35.72 36.33
CA LYS A 72 -42.54 36.01 35.06
C LYS A 72 -42.51 34.84 34.07
N GLU A 73 -41.50 33.98 34.17
CA GLU A 73 -41.25 32.88 33.25
C GLU A 73 -41.21 31.55 34.04
N PRO A 74 -42.33 30.82 34.12
CA PRO A 74 -42.37 29.52 34.77
C PRO A 74 -41.30 28.60 34.19
N ARG A 75 -40.61 27.85 35.06
CA ARG A 75 -39.50 26.92 34.71
C ARG A 75 -38.16 27.56 34.34
N VAL A 76 -38.04 28.88 34.28
CA VAL A 76 -36.74 29.55 34.11
C VAL A 76 -36.10 29.80 35.48
N VAL A 77 -34.84 29.41 35.64
CA VAL A 77 -34.07 29.69 36.85
C VAL A 77 -33.47 31.09 36.73
N GLN A 78 -33.72 31.93 37.73
CA GLN A 78 -33.05 33.21 37.87
C GLN A 78 -31.86 33.07 38.82
N VAL A 79 -30.68 33.42 38.32
CA VAL A 79 -29.43 33.48 39.07
C VAL A 79 -29.13 34.94 39.35
N ALA A 80 -29.13 35.36 40.61
CA ALA A 80 -28.75 36.71 41.00
C ALA A 80 -27.34 36.72 41.61
N GLY A 81 -26.46 37.56 41.08
CA GLY A 81 -25.12 37.77 41.63
C GLY A 81 -25.19 38.46 43.00
N GLN A 82 -24.32 38.06 43.91
CA GLN A 82 -24.16 38.65 45.24
C GLN A 82 -22.72 39.17 45.42
N GLY A 83 -22.51 40.03 46.42
CA GLY A 83 -21.20 40.61 46.71
C GLY A 83 -20.67 41.44 45.55
N THR A 84 -19.49 41.10 45.03
CA THR A 84 -18.83 41.81 43.91
C THR A 84 -19.61 41.76 42.59
N ARG A 85 -20.63 40.89 42.50
CA ARG A 85 -21.50 40.73 41.33
C ARG A 85 -22.95 41.20 41.60
N GLN A 86 -23.18 41.98 42.66
CA GLN A 86 -24.52 42.49 42.97
C GLN A 86 -25.10 43.29 41.79
N GLY A 87 -26.37 43.02 41.46
CA GLY A 87 -27.06 43.62 40.32
C GLY A 87 -26.90 42.86 38.99
N GLN A 88 -26.01 41.87 38.92
CA GLN A 88 -25.95 40.96 37.76
C GLN A 88 -27.00 39.87 37.89
N HIS A 89 -27.69 39.56 36.78
CA HIS A 89 -28.68 38.51 36.71
C HIS A 89 -28.48 37.64 35.48
N TRP A 90 -28.67 36.34 35.63
CA TRP A 90 -28.70 35.38 34.54
C TRP A 90 -30.00 34.59 34.58
N LYS A 91 -30.48 34.20 33.41
CA LYS A 91 -31.59 33.27 33.23
C LYS A 91 -31.02 31.96 32.71
N ILE A 92 -31.45 30.85 33.29
CA ILE A 92 -31.10 29.50 32.88
C ILE A 92 -32.39 28.82 32.45
N TYR A 93 -32.44 28.45 31.18
CA TYR A 93 -33.59 27.75 30.62
C TYR A 93 -33.56 26.26 30.97
N PRO A 94 -34.69 25.54 30.87
CA PRO A 94 -34.75 24.11 31.21
C PRO A 94 -33.75 23.24 30.42
N ASP A 95 -33.34 23.70 29.24
CA ASP A 95 -32.36 23.06 28.37
C ASP A 95 -30.93 23.59 28.55
N GLU A 96 -30.62 24.30 29.64
CA GLU A 96 -29.30 24.84 29.93
C GLU A 96 -28.74 24.35 31.28
N ASP A 97 -27.47 23.95 31.29
CA ASP A 97 -26.70 23.73 32.51
C ASP A 97 -26.06 25.05 33.00
N LEU A 98 -25.97 25.27 34.31
CA LEU A 98 -25.28 26.42 34.90
C LEU A 98 -23.89 26.01 35.40
N ARG A 99 -22.83 26.57 34.81
CA ARG A 99 -21.44 26.31 35.21
C ARG A 99 -20.79 27.51 35.87
N LEU A 100 -20.42 27.37 37.14
CA LEU A 100 -19.68 28.36 37.92
C LEU A 100 -18.19 28.02 37.93
N VAL A 101 -17.34 28.89 37.39
CA VAL A 101 -15.91 28.62 37.20
C VAL A 101 -15.07 29.66 37.94
N ALA A 102 -14.30 29.22 38.93
CA ALA A 102 -13.40 30.04 39.73
C ALA A 102 -12.02 29.35 39.83
N GLU A 103 -11.42 29.08 38.67
CA GLU A 103 -10.14 28.36 38.59
C GLU A 103 -8.95 29.32 38.75
N GLY A 104 -7.93 28.94 39.49
CA GLY A 104 -6.68 29.72 39.51
C GLY A 104 -5.95 29.61 38.18
N GLY A 105 -5.26 30.67 37.75
CA GLY A 105 -4.48 30.65 36.52
C GLY A 105 -3.25 29.75 36.64
N ASP A 106 -2.83 29.11 35.56
CA ASP A 106 -1.63 28.27 35.54
C ASP A 106 -0.36 29.11 35.67
N GLY A 107 0.70 28.58 36.28
CA GLY A 107 1.99 29.25 36.42
C GLY A 107 2.79 29.21 35.12
N GLY A 108 3.53 30.29 34.84
CA GLY A 108 4.38 30.38 33.66
C GLY A 108 5.52 29.36 33.67
N ARG A 109 5.87 28.84 32.48
CA ARG A 109 6.98 27.90 32.30
C ARG A 109 8.34 28.60 32.45
N GLY A 110 9.26 27.97 33.18
CA GLY A 110 10.67 28.41 33.29
C GLY A 110 11.42 28.27 31.95
N GLY A 111 12.38 29.17 31.73
CA GLY A 111 13.05 29.36 30.45
C GLY A 111 14.36 28.60 30.32
N ARG A 112 14.84 28.48 29.09
CA ARG A 112 16.11 27.80 28.79
C ARG A 112 17.27 28.79 28.67
N GLY A 113 18.30 28.60 29.49
CA GLY A 113 19.56 29.33 29.35
C GLY A 113 20.23 29.03 28.00
N GLU A 114 20.87 30.03 27.40
CA GLU A 114 21.55 29.89 26.11
C GLU A 114 22.77 28.98 26.24
N ASP A 115 23.09 28.21 25.20
CA ASP A 115 24.29 27.40 25.19
C ASP A 115 25.55 28.29 25.12
N GLY A 116 26.65 27.86 25.75
CA GLY A 116 27.95 28.53 25.64
C GLY A 116 28.59 28.28 24.28
N GLN A 117 29.30 29.28 23.76
CA GLN A 117 30.01 29.19 22.48
C GLN A 117 31.24 28.30 22.61
N ALA A 118 31.57 27.51 21.58
CA ALA A 118 32.82 26.75 21.57
C ALA A 118 34.04 27.69 21.53
N GLY A 119 35.13 27.33 22.20
CA GLY A 119 36.40 28.04 22.09
C GLY A 119 37.04 27.81 20.72
N GLY A 120 37.73 28.82 20.21
CA GLY A 120 38.34 28.73 18.88
C GLY A 120 39.55 27.81 18.87
N HIS A 121 39.73 27.08 17.77
CA HIS A 121 40.94 26.28 17.55
C HIS A 121 42.23 27.11 17.69
N GLY A 122 43.34 26.50 18.09
CA GLY A 122 44.67 27.12 18.08
C GLY A 122 45.39 26.90 16.76
N ARG A 123 46.39 27.73 16.45
CA ARG A 123 47.05 27.77 15.14
C ARG A 123 48.07 26.69 15.00
N ASP A 124 47.99 25.96 13.90
CA ASP A 124 49.05 25.04 13.55
C ASP A 124 50.34 25.84 13.33
N GLY A 125 51.41 25.42 14.01
CA GLY A 125 52.73 26.01 13.88
C GLY A 125 53.31 25.75 12.50
N THR A 126 54.09 26.70 12.00
CA THR A 126 54.72 26.59 10.68
C THR A 126 55.84 25.56 10.72
N SER A 127 55.91 24.65 9.74
CA SER A 127 57.02 23.69 9.67
C SER A 127 58.33 24.42 9.36
N GLY A 128 59.43 23.97 9.96
CA GLY A 128 60.74 24.53 9.71
C GLY A 128 61.22 24.19 8.30
N GLU A 129 61.97 25.10 7.68
CA GLU A 129 62.66 24.89 6.40
C GLU A 129 64.13 25.31 6.53
N ASN A 130 65.02 24.64 5.80
CA ASN A 130 66.44 24.98 5.67
C ASN A 130 67.19 25.14 7.02
N GLY A 131 66.94 24.22 7.94
CA GLY A 131 67.63 24.17 9.21
C GLY A 131 66.98 24.88 10.38
N THR A 132 65.83 25.49 10.16
CA THR A 132 65.00 26.01 11.25
C THR A 132 64.18 24.90 11.91
N SER A 133 63.90 25.06 13.20
CA SER A 133 62.96 24.21 13.94
C SER A 133 61.52 24.57 13.55
N GLY A 134 60.60 23.61 13.63
CA GLY A 134 59.18 23.92 13.46
C GLY A 134 58.67 24.81 14.61
N GLU A 135 57.73 25.70 14.31
CA GLU A 135 57.07 26.52 15.34
C GLU A 135 56.10 25.67 16.15
N ASP A 136 55.92 26.00 17.43
CA ASP A 136 54.89 25.39 18.26
C ASP A 136 53.50 25.80 17.75
N GLY A 137 52.53 24.90 17.86
CA GLY A 137 51.12 25.24 17.62
C GLY A 137 50.55 26.03 18.79
N GLU A 138 49.65 26.99 18.52
CA GLU A 138 48.99 27.76 19.58
C GLU A 138 47.96 26.92 20.33
N ASP A 139 47.72 27.26 21.59
CA ASP A 139 46.67 26.62 22.40
C ASP A 139 45.27 26.96 21.85
N GLY A 140 44.33 26.02 22.00
CA GLY A 140 42.92 26.28 21.70
C GLY A 140 42.26 27.07 22.83
N GLY A 141 41.32 27.96 22.50
CA GLY A 141 40.58 28.74 23.49
C GLY A 141 39.61 27.88 24.31
N SER A 142 39.33 28.24 25.56
CA SER A 142 38.34 27.53 26.40
C SER A 142 36.92 27.75 25.88
N GLY A 143 36.03 26.76 26.03
CA GLY A 143 34.61 26.93 25.72
C GLY A 143 33.88 27.80 26.75
N GLY A 144 32.82 28.49 26.32
CA GLY A 144 32.01 29.31 27.21
C GLY A 144 31.07 28.46 28.09
N ASN A 145 30.83 28.88 29.33
CA ASN A 145 29.81 28.30 30.20
C ASN A 145 28.39 28.41 29.59
N GLY A 146 27.53 27.45 29.90
CA GLY A 146 26.11 27.55 29.56
C GLY A 146 25.40 28.59 30.42
N GLY A 147 24.39 29.26 29.87
CA GLY A 147 23.55 30.21 30.58
C GLY A 147 22.61 29.53 31.60
N TYR A 148 22.16 30.28 32.61
CA TYR A 148 21.24 29.73 33.61
C TYR A 148 19.82 29.61 33.04
N GLY A 149 19.17 28.46 33.22
CA GLY A 149 17.71 28.38 33.05
C GLY A 149 16.99 29.01 34.25
N SER A 150 15.67 29.12 34.18
CA SER A 150 14.84 29.58 35.29
C SER A 150 13.84 28.52 35.76
N SER A 151 13.48 28.55 37.05
CA SER A 151 12.40 27.71 37.60
C SER A 151 11.05 28.09 36.99
N GLY A 152 10.09 27.16 37.01
CA GLY A 152 8.71 27.47 36.66
C GLY A 152 8.01 28.22 37.79
N ALA A 153 7.02 29.03 37.46
CA ALA A 153 6.27 29.82 38.43
C ALA A 153 5.09 29.03 39.02
N ASP A 154 4.70 29.35 40.25
CA ASP A 154 3.53 28.74 40.90
C ASP A 154 2.22 29.10 40.18
N GLY A 155 1.26 28.18 40.22
CA GLY A 155 -0.12 28.42 39.79
C GLY A 155 -0.92 29.21 40.83
N GLY A 156 -1.92 29.95 40.35
CA GLY A 156 -2.82 30.74 41.19
C GLY A 156 -3.79 29.89 41.99
N ALA A 157 -4.23 30.38 43.16
CA ALA A 157 -5.25 29.69 43.94
C ALA A 157 -6.64 29.75 43.26
N GLY A 158 -7.42 28.68 43.40
CA GLY A 158 -8.83 28.67 43.01
C GLY A 158 -9.68 29.52 43.96
N GLY A 159 -10.75 30.12 43.43
CA GLY A 159 -11.70 30.92 44.20
C GLY A 159 -12.79 30.05 44.84
N ASN A 160 -13.52 30.60 45.80
CA ASN A 160 -14.62 29.93 46.47
C ASN A 160 -15.96 30.23 45.80
N ILE A 161 -16.88 29.26 45.84
CA ILE A 161 -18.22 29.40 45.26
C ILE A 161 -19.26 29.25 46.37
N TYR A 162 -20.12 30.27 46.53
CA TYR A 162 -21.20 30.30 47.51
C TYR A 162 -22.54 30.37 46.78
N VAL A 163 -23.40 29.38 47.02
CA VAL A 163 -24.71 29.27 46.37
C VAL A 163 -25.77 29.33 47.44
N THR A 164 -26.67 30.30 47.36
CA THR A 164 -27.82 30.42 48.28
C THR A 164 -29.11 30.04 47.58
N VAL A 165 -29.90 29.13 48.14
CA VAL A 165 -31.20 28.70 47.60
C VAL A 165 -32.20 28.50 48.75
N ARG A 166 -33.50 28.66 48.50
CA ARG A 166 -34.53 28.33 49.50
C ARG A 166 -34.82 26.83 49.49
N GLU A 167 -35.25 26.26 50.61
CA GLU A 167 -35.55 24.82 50.72
C GLU A 167 -36.60 24.35 49.70
N GLN A 168 -37.63 25.17 49.46
CA GLN A 168 -38.66 24.95 48.43
C GLN A 168 -38.14 24.95 46.99
N ASP A 169 -36.98 25.58 46.77
CA ASP A 169 -36.34 25.77 45.46
C ASP A 169 -35.08 24.89 45.30
N ALA A 170 -34.85 23.93 46.19
CA ALA A 170 -33.64 23.09 46.19
C ALA A 170 -33.51 22.19 44.94
N ASP A 171 -34.58 22.02 44.15
CA ASP A 171 -34.54 21.34 42.85
C ASP A 171 -33.80 22.14 41.76
N LEU A 172 -33.68 23.47 41.94
CA LEU A 172 -32.88 24.35 41.07
C LEU A 172 -31.38 24.03 41.06
N LEU A 173 -30.93 23.20 41.99
CA LEU A 173 -29.54 22.75 42.08
C LEU A 173 -29.20 21.62 41.09
N LEU A 174 -30.19 21.00 40.44
CA LEU A 174 -29.98 19.91 39.47
C LEU A 174 -29.04 20.28 38.31
N PRO A 175 -29.22 21.40 37.59
CA PRO A 175 -28.36 21.79 36.46
C PRO A 175 -27.04 22.46 36.89
N LEU A 176 -26.72 22.49 38.19
CA LEU A 176 -25.60 23.26 38.70
C LEU A 176 -24.28 22.47 38.66
N MET A 177 -23.28 23.02 37.98
CA MET A 177 -21.90 22.55 37.94
C MET A 177 -20.94 23.61 38.45
N PHE A 178 -19.84 23.20 39.09
CA PHE A 178 -18.81 24.14 39.54
C PHE A 178 -17.38 23.61 39.34
N ASN A 179 -16.42 24.52 39.16
CA ASN A 179 -14.98 24.23 39.17
C ASN A 179 -14.21 25.28 39.97
N VAL A 180 -13.48 24.84 40.99
CA VAL A 180 -12.71 25.67 41.93
C VAL A 180 -11.25 25.24 42.04
N ARG A 181 -10.71 24.52 41.03
CA ARG A 181 -9.33 24.05 41.09
C ARG A 181 -8.32 25.20 41.14
N GLY A 182 -7.22 25.00 41.85
CA GLY A 182 -6.04 25.86 41.70
C GLY A 182 -5.37 25.62 40.36
N GLY A 183 -4.69 26.64 39.85
CA GLY A 183 -3.89 26.54 38.64
C GLY A 183 -2.69 25.62 38.85
N LYS A 184 -2.24 24.98 37.77
CA LYS A 184 -1.05 24.12 37.80
C LYS A 184 0.20 24.98 37.93
N GLY A 185 1.22 24.47 38.62
CA GLY A 185 2.53 25.10 38.60
C GLY A 185 3.21 24.94 37.24
N GLY A 186 3.94 25.96 36.80
CA GLY A 186 4.70 25.94 35.55
C GLY A 186 5.87 24.95 35.64
N PRO A 187 6.20 24.24 34.55
CA PRO A 187 7.37 23.35 34.54
C PRO A 187 8.67 24.15 34.64
N SER A 188 9.72 23.53 35.19
CA SER A 188 11.06 24.11 35.25
C SER A 188 11.67 24.30 33.86
N GLY A 189 12.52 25.31 33.72
CA GLY A 189 13.38 25.51 32.56
C GLY A 189 14.57 24.56 32.52
N GLN A 190 15.58 24.92 31.73
CA GLN A 190 16.81 24.12 31.58
C GLN A 190 18.03 25.05 31.47
N HIS A 191 19.18 24.65 32.02
CA HIS A 191 20.42 25.38 31.75
C HIS A 191 20.86 25.21 30.30
N GLY A 192 21.64 26.17 29.82
CA GLY A 192 22.40 26.04 28.58
C GLY A 192 23.49 24.99 28.72
N ARG A 193 23.81 24.35 27.60
CA ARG A 193 24.96 23.45 27.49
C ARG A 193 26.25 24.26 27.48
N PRO A 194 27.37 23.74 27.98
CA PRO A 194 28.64 24.43 27.88
C PRO A 194 29.21 24.29 26.47
N GLY A 195 29.96 25.29 26.04
CA GLY A 195 30.77 25.23 24.83
C GLY A 195 31.96 24.27 25.01
N ALA A 196 32.30 23.55 23.95
CA ALA A 196 33.52 22.75 23.93
C ALA A 196 34.75 23.66 23.90
N GLY A 197 35.87 23.21 24.47
CA GLY A 197 37.16 23.87 24.27
C GLY A 197 37.68 23.66 22.86
N GLY A 198 38.35 24.69 22.32
CA GLY A 198 39.01 24.65 21.04
C GLY A 198 40.18 23.66 21.07
N LYS A 199 40.38 22.93 19.98
CA LYS A 199 41.57 22.08 19.83
C LYS A 199 42.82 22.94 19.69
N GLY A 200 43.92 22.57 20.35
CA GLY A 200 45.21 23.20 20.13
C GLY A 200 45.74 22.92 18.73
N GLY A 201 46.50 23.87 18.20
CA GLY A 201 47.16 23.75 16.91
C GLY A 201 48.28 22.72 16.96
N ARG A 202 48.52 22.03 15.85
CA ARG A 202 49.63 21.08 15.74
C ARG A 202 50.95 21.84 15.62
N GLY A 203 52.00 21.36 16.28
CA GLY A 203 53.33 21.90 16.08
C GLY A 203 53.84 21.64 14.65
N GLY A 204 54.61 22.57 14.12
CA GLY A 204 55.23 22.46 12.81
C GLY A 204 56.26 21.32 12.78
N ASN A 205 56.36 20.62 11.65
CA ASN A 205 57.37 19.57 11.52
C ASN A 205 58.79 20.17 11.51
N GLY A 206 59.76 19.42 12.01
CA GLY A 206 61.17 19.78 11.91
C GLY A 206 61.71 19.58 10.49
N SER A 207 62.87 20.17 10.19
CA SER A 207 63.54 20.01 8.89
C SER A 207 64.78 19.15 8.99
N THR A 208 65.04 18.34 7.95
CA THR A 208 66.30 17.61 7.77
C THR A 208 66.95 18.14 6.49
N TRP A 209 68.22 18.52 6.56
CA TRP A 209 68.95 19.02 5.40
C TRP A 209 70.37 18.45 5.37
N THR A 210 70.95 18.37 4.19
CA THR A 210 72.28 17.84 3.96
C THR A 210 73.17 18.97 3.48
N THR A 211 74.31 19.19 4.12
CA THR A 211 75.30 20.19 3.71
C THR A 211 76.07 19.71 2.47
N GLU A 212 76.76 20.61 1.78
CA GLU A 212 77.53 20.28 0.56
C GLU A 212 78.63 19.23 0.80
N ASP A 213 79.10 19.10 2.05
CA ASP A 213 80.07 18.08 2.48
C ASP A 213 79.43 16.71 2.77
N GLY A 214 78.09 16.58 2.63
CA GLY A 214 77.35 15.33 2.79
C GLY A 214 76.87 15.03 4.22
N GLU A 215 77.03 15.96 5.17
CA GLU A 215 76.55 15.79 6.55
C GLU A 215 75.05 16.09 6.67
N VAL A 216 74.29 15.17 7.27
CA VAL A 216 72.84 15.31 7.48
C VAL A 216 72.58 15.93 8.84
N HIS A 217 71.97 17.11 8.87
CA HIS A 217 71.52 17.77 10.10
C HIS A 217 69.98 17.72 10.19
N SER A 218 69.47 17.65 11.41
CA SER A 218 68.03 17.66 11.71
C SER A 218 67.70 18.68 12.78
N SER A 219 66.69 19.52 12.53
CA SER A 219 66.11 20.42 13.53
C SER A 219 64.79 19.81 14.04
N PRO A 220 64.51 19.90 15.36
CA PRO A 220 63.29 19.35 15.95
C PRO A 220 62.03 20.05 15.40
N GLY A 221 60.90 19.35 15.46
CA GLY A 221 59.58 19.97 15.23
C GLY A 221 59.09 20.73 16.45
N GLY A 222 58.11 21.61 16.24
CA GLY A 222 57.41 22.31 17.31
C GLY A 222 56.46 21.39 18.07
N ALA A 223 56.17 21.75 19.32
CA ALA A 223 55.16 21.11 20.15
C ALA A 223 53.75 21.47 19.67
N SER A 224 52.79 20.56 19.87
CA SER A 224 51.37 20.90 19.64
C SER A 224 50.82 21.70 20.81
N GLY A 225 50.01 22.71 20.51
CA GLY A 225 49.27 23.48 21.49
C GLY A 225 48.28 22.61 22.27
N ARG A 226 47.97 23.03 23.49
CA ARG A 226 47.03 22.37 24.38
C ARG A 226 45.60 22.62 23.89
N ASN A 227 44.73 21.64 24.10
CA ASN A 227 43.30 21.85 23.90
C ASN A 227 42.75 22.75 25.01
N GLY A 228 41.87 23.68 24.66
CA GLY A 228 41.13 24.49 25.61
C GLY A 228 40.19 23.63 26.46
N GLU A 229 39.91 24.10 27.68
CA GLU A 229 38.95 23.45 28.57
C GLU A 229 37.52 23.67 28.08
N ALA A 230 36.62 22.71 28.33
CA ALA A 230 35.20 22.92 28.08
C ALA A 230 34.61 23.87 29.13
N GLY A 231 33.58 24.62 28.74
CA GLY A 231 32.81 25.43 29.68
C GLY A 231 32.09 24.58 30.74
N LYS A 232 31.56 25.25 31.76
CA LYS A 232 30.79 24.62 32.84
C LYS A 232 29.28 24.78 32.63
N VAL A 233 28.53 23.79 33.10
CA VAL A 233 27.06 23.90 33.26
C VAL A 233 26.81 24.54 34.63
N PRO A 234 25.90 25.52 34.72
CA PRO A 234 25.39 25.98 36.01
C PRO A 234 24.88 24.83 36.89
N ASP A 235 25.17 24.88 38.20
CA ASP A 235 24.83 23.83 39.17
C ASP A 235 23.55 24.12 39.97
N THR A 236 22.85 25.21 39.65
CA THR A 236 21.64 25.63 40.39
C THR A 236 20.45 24.74 40.03
N ASN A 237 19.87 24.05 41.01
CA ASN A 237 18.69 23.20 40.76
C ASN A 237 17.47 24.06 40.35
N LEU A 238 16.93 23.80 39.16
CA LEU A 238 15.68 24.38 38.69
C LEU A 238 14.50 23.54 39.21
N THR A 239 13.50 24.21 39.76
CA THR A 239 12.30 23.57 40.31
C THR A 239 11.07 23.91 39.47
N ALA A 240 10.11 22.98 39.43
CA ALA A 240 8.79 23.28 38.92
C ALA A 240 8.03 24.15 39.93
N GLY A 241 7.13 24.99 39.43
CA GLY A 241 6.20 25.75 40.25
C GLY A 241 5.26 24.82 41.02
N ARG A 242 4.79 25.28 42.18
CA ARG A 242 3.78 24.60 42.98
C ARG A 242 2.40 24.80 42.34
N ALA A 243 1.55 23.79 42.44
CA ALA A 243 0.13 23.96 42.11
C ALA A 243 -0.54 24.90 43.12
N GLY A 244 -1.45 25.73 42.62
CA GLY A 244 -2.30 26.57 43.44
C GLY A 244 -3.24 25.73 44.31
N ARG A 245 -3.64 26.29 45.45
CA ARG A 245 -4.63 25.63 46.33
C ARG A 245 -6.00 25.63 45.65
N ASN A 246 -6.73 24.53 45.75
CA ASN A 246 -8.13 24.48 45.34
C ASN A 246 -8.97 25.38 46.26
N GLY A 247 -9.96 26.06 45.69
CA GLY A 247 -11.01 26.73 46.43
C GLY A 247 -12.04 25.73 46.98
N SER A 248 -13.09 26.26 47.60
CA SER A 248 -14.16 25.47 48.21
C SER A 248 -15.54 25.85 47.69
N VAL A 249 -16.52 24.96 47.85
CA VAL A 249 -17.92 25.22 47.49
C VAL A 249 -18.78 25.10 48.73
N GLN A 250 -19.69 26.06 48.91
CA GLN A 250 -20.65 26.09 50.01
C GLN A 250 -22.04 26.34 49.45
N ILE A 251 -22.97 25.44 49.76
CA ILE A 251 -24.38 25.54 49.37
C ILE A 251 -25.18 25.82 50.62
N LYS A 252 -25.75 27.02 50.67
CA LYS A 252 -26.55 27.52 51.77
C LYS A 252 -28.03 27.38 51.42
N VAL A 253 -28.73 26.54 52.16
CA VAL A 253 -30.17 26.32 52.02
C VAL A 253 -30.89 27.07 53.14
N VAL A 254 -31.75 28.01 52.76
CA VAL A 254 -32.59 28.77 53.69
C VAL A 254 -33.91 28.02 53.86
N GLN A 255 -34.18 27.56 55.07
CA GLN A 255 -35.40 26.85 55.44
C GLN A 255 -36.60 27.81 55.57
N ASN A 256 -37.81 27.25 55.62
CA ASN A 256 -39.04 28.03 55.71
C ASN A 256 -39.17 28.81 57.03
N ASP A 257 -38.52 28.35 58.10
CA ASP A 257 -38.45 29.03 59.40
C ASP A 257 -37.37 30.13 59.44
N GLY A 258 -36.66 30.35 58.33
CA GLY A 258 -35.57 31.31 58.20
C GLY A 258 -34.21 30.80 58.67
N THR A 259 -34.12 29.58 59.19
CA THR A 259 -32.82 28.98 59.55
C THR A 259 -32.02 28.60 58.31
N GLU A 260 -30.70 28.54 58.47
CA GLU A 260 -29.78 28.35 57.34
C GLU A 260 -28.92 27.12 57.58
N ILE A 261 -28.89 26.20 56.61
CA ILE A 261 -28.05 25.01 56.65
C ILE A 261 -27.05 25.07 55.49
N THR A 262 -25.77 24.83 55.80
CA THR A 262 -24.69 24.85 54.81
C THR A 262 -24.22 23.43 54.49
N TYR A 263 -24.14 23.10 53.21
CA TYR A 263 -23.63 21.84 52.71
C TYR A 263 -22.32 22.04 51.93
N PRO A 264 -21.35 21.12 52.04
CA PRO A 264 -20.08 21.19 51.32
C PRO A 264 -20.18 20.73 49.85
N SER A 265 -21.30 20.13 49.44
CA SER A 265 -21.55 19.69 48.06
C SER A 265 -23.05 19.46 47.83
N LEU A 266 -23.46 19.36 46.57
CA LEU A 266 -24.84 19.09 46.15
C LEU A 266 -25.24 17.64 46.51
N TYR A 267 -26.54 17.35 46.40
CA TYR A 267 -26.98 15.96 46.30
C TYR A 267 -26.53 15.40 44.95
N CYS A 268 -26.19 14.11 44.90
CA CYS A 268 -25.75 13.47 43.67
C CYS A 268 -26.43 12.10 43.54
N LEU A 269 -27.56 12.09 42.82
CA LEU A 269 -28.39 10.90 42.67
C LEU A 269 -27.83 10.04 41.53
N LYS A 270 -27.47 8.80 41.85
CA LYS A 270 -26.94 7.83 40.90
C LYS A 270 -27.81 6.59 40.88
N VAL A 271 -28.18 6.12 39.69
CA VAL A 271 -28.78 4.80 39.55
C VAL A 271 -27.71 3.75 39.80
N VAL A 272 -27.84 2.97 40.87
CA VAL A 272 -26.85 1.97 41.29
C VAL A 272 -27.22 0.54 40.91
N GLY A 273 -28.44 0.33 40.40
CA GLY A 273 -28.85 -0.96 39.86
C GLY A 273 -30.26 -0.89 39.25
N PHE A 274 -30.51 -1.74 38.27
CA PHE A 274 -31.79 -1.92 37.57
C PHE A 274 -31.70 -3.22 36.77
N ASP A 275 -32.85 -3.72 36.34
CA ASP A 275 -32.97 -4.91 35.49
C ASP A 275 -33.64 -4.51 34.17
N ILE A 276 -33.20 -5.11 33.06
CA ILE A 276 -33.79 -4.93 31.73
C ILE A 276 -34.56 -6.19 31.36
N PHE A 277 -35.76 -5.99 30.83
CA PHE A 277 -36.61 -7.01 30.27
C PHE A 277 -37.01 -6.58 28.85
N ASP A 278 -36.98 -7.53 27.93
CA ASP A 278 -37.59 -7.38 26.62
C ASP A 278 -39.13 -7.49 26.72
N GLU A 279 -39.86 -6.88 25.78
CA GLU A 279 -41.32 -6.78 25.84
C GLU A 279 -41.99 -8.15 25.74
N ASN A 280 -41.39 -9.06 24.97
CA ASN A 280 -41.98 -10.36 24.63
C ASN A 280 -41.39 -11.53 25.44
N GLU A 281 -40.39 -11.32 26.30
CA GLU A 281 -39.64 -12.31 27.09
C GLU A 281 -38.99 -13.44 26.28
N ASP A 282 -38.53 -13.17 25.06
CA ASP A 282 -37.71 -14.06 24.25
C ASP A 282 -36.19 -13.88 24.47
N GLY A 283 -35.80 -12.92 25.31
CA GLY A 283 -34.40 -12.65 25.68
C GLY A 283 -33.64 -11.81 24.65
N ILE A 284 -34.33 -11.23 23.67
CA ILE A 284 -33.76 -10.36 22.65
C ILE A 284 -34.50 -9.02 22.68
N ASN A 285 -33.73 -7.92 22.75
CA ASN A 285 -34.28 -6.59 22.54
C ASN A 285 -34.19 -6.27 21.06
N GLU A 286 -35.33 -6.14 20.38
CA GLU A 286 -35.36 -5.89 18.94
C GLU A 286 -35.97 -4.54 18.56
N SER A 287 -35.63 -4.06 17.36
CA SER A 287 -36.26 -2.88 16.79
C SER A 287 -37.76 -3.08 16.59
N GLY A 288 -38.55 -2.12 17.07
CA GLY A 288 -40.02 -2.17 17.05
C GLY A 288 -40.67 -2.58 18.37
N GLU A 289 -39.89 -2.99 19.38
CA GLU A 289 -40.39 -3.37 20.71
C GLU A 289 -40.08 -2.30 21.77
N HIS A 290 -40.70 -2.45 22.94
CA HIS A 290 -40.37 -1.69 24.13
C HIS A 290 -39.29 -2.38 24.97
N LEU A 291 -38.24 -1.64 25.27
CA LEU A 291 -37.30 -1.97 26.33
C LEU A 291 -37.93 -1.63 27.69
N LEU A 292 -38.05 -2.61 28.59
CA LEU A 292 -38.63 -2.45 29.91
C LEU A 292 -37.54 -2.41 30.98
N VAL A 293 -37.52 -1.39 31.82
CA VAL A 293 -36.55 -1.23 32.92
C VAL A 293 -37.25 -1.27 34.27
N ARG A 294 -36.86 -2.23 35.13
CA ARG A 294 -37.46 -2.49 36.44
C ARG A 294 -36.42 -2.55 37.56
N ASN A 295 -36.89 -2.72 38.80
CA ASN A 295 -36.06 -2.91 40.01
C ASN A 295 -34.99 -1.80 40.17
N ILE A 296 -35.37 -0.57 39.85
CA ILE A 296 -34.46 0.56 39.81
C ILE A 296 -34.10 0.98 41.24
N ARG A 297 -32.79 1.09 41.48
CA ARG A 297 -32.19 1.49 42.76
C ARG A 297 -31.40 2.76 42.56
N VAL A 298 -31.70 3.78 43.36
CA VAL A 298 -31.02 5.09 43.29
C VAL A 298 -30.32 5.38 44.61
N ARG A 299 -29.06 5.79 44.55
CA ARG A 299 -28.26 6.19 45.71
C ARG A 299 -27.93 7.68 45.64
N ASN A 300 -28.13 8.40 46.74
CA ASN A 300 -27.54 9.72 46.89
C ASN A 300 -26.08 9.58 47.33
N THR A 301 -25.15 9.97 46.47
CA THR A 301 -23.70 9.95 46.71
C THR A 301 -23.15 11.31 47.12
N GLY A 302 -23.99 12.35 47.14
CA GLY A 302 -23.64 13.69 47.59
C GLY A 302 -23.75 13.86 49.10
N HIS A 303 -23.36 15.04 49.60
CA HIS A 303 -23.42 15.37 51.04
C HIS A 303 -24.68 16.12 51.47
N MET A 304 -25.54 16.50 50.51
CA MET A 304 -26.83 17.14 50.76
C MET A 304 -27.97 16.14 50.50
N PRO A 305 -29.09 16.16 51.26
CA PRO A 305 -30.28 15.37 50.94
C PRO A 305 -30.95 15.86 49.64
N SER A 306 -31.72 15.00 48.98
CA SER A 306 -32.52 15.44 47.81
C SER A 306 -33.65 16.39 48.22
N PRO A 307 -34.23 17.17 47.29
CA PRO A 307 -35.28 18.15 47.60
C PRO A 307 -36.48 17.53 48.35
N LYS A 308 -37.00 18.25 49.35
CA LYS A 308 -38.16 17.81 50.15
C LYS A 308 -39.50 18.13 49.52
N GLN A 309 -39.60 19.22 48.76
CA GLN A 309 -40.90 19.71 48.30
C GLN A 309 -41.27 19.25 46.89
N ARG A 310 -40.30 18.80 46.10
CA ARG A 310 -40.52 18.39 44.71
C ARG A 310 -39.91 17.03 44.44
N SER A 311 -40.71 16.17 43.82
CA SER A 311 -40.27 14.87 43.31
C SER A 311 -39.45 15.06 42.05
N ILE A 312 -38.33 14.34 41.94
CA ILE A 312 -37.49 14.35 40.74
C ILE A 312 -37.97 13.23 39.82
N GLN A 313 -38.25 13.57 38.57
CA GLN A 313 -38.65 12.59 37.55
C GLN A 313 -37.44 11.81 37.05
N LEU A 314 -37.59 10.49 36.95
CA LEU A 314 -36.63 9.58 36.35
C LEU A 314 -37.13 9.11 34.98
N LEU A 315 -36.29 9.24 33.96
CA LEU A 315 -36.57 8.81 32.59
C LEU A 315 -35.40 8.01 32.01
N ILE A 316 -35.70 7.16 31.03
CA ILE A 316 -34.69 6.58 30.15
C ILE A 316 -34.19 7.72 29.25
N ARG A 317 -32.88 7.77 29.05
CA ARG A 317 -32.26 8.77 28.17
C ARG A 317 -32.63 8.44 26.72
N GLU A 318 -33.10 9.44 25.99
CA GLU A 318 -33.29 9.32 24.55
C GLU A 318 -31.94 9.13 23.84
N THR A 319 -31.87 8.14 22.95
CA THR A 319 -30.70 7.88 22.09
C THR A 319 -31.12 7.81 20.63
N GLY A 320 -30.17 7.56 19.72
CA GLY A 320 -30.50 7.30 18.32
C GLY A 320 -31.44 6.11 18.13
N PHE A 321 -31.43 5.15 19.07
CA PHE A 321 -32.19 3.92 19.02
C PHE A 321 -33.31 3.84 20.06
N LEU A 322 -33.22 4.54 21.18
CA LEU A 322 -34.23 4.48 22.25
C LEU A 322 -35.05 5.76 22.30
N CYS A 323 -36.37 5.63 22.22
CA CYS A 323 -37.32 6.72 22.41
C CYS A 323 -38.09 6.49 23.72
N PRO A 324 -37.80 7.25 24.79
CA PRO A 324 -38.44 7.03 26.08
C PRO A 324 -39.94 7.30 26.03
N VAL A 325 -40.73 6.43 26.66
CA VAL A 325 -42.17 6.62 26.81
C VAL A 325 -42.41 7.56 27.99
N THR A 326 -42.70 8.83 27.71
CA THR A 326 -42.80 9.88 28.73
C THR A 326 -44.17 9.96 29.42
N THR A 327 -45.16 9.19 28.96
CA THR A 327 -46.53 9.16 29.52
C THR A 327 -46.64 8.44 30.86
N GLU A 328 -45.67 7.58 31.21
CA GLU A 328 -45.64 6.79 32.46
C GLU A 328 -44.33 7.06 33.25
N PRO A 329 -44.12 8.27 33.78
CA PRO A 329 -42.87 8.59 34.46
C PRO A 329 -42.76 7.97 35.86
N LEU A 330 -41.54 7.62 36.26
CA LEU A 330 -41.24 7.28 37.65
C LEU A 330 -40.72 8.50 38.41
N TYR A 331 -41.12 8.61 39.67
CA TYR A 331 -40.71 9.71 40.55
C TYR A 331 -39.83 9.19 41.68
N LEU A 332 -38.74 9.91 41.94
CA LEU A 332 -37.87 9.65 43.07
C LEU A 332 -38.57 10.07 44.38
N PRO A 333 -38.38 9.31 45.47
CA PRO A 333 -38.77 9.74 46.81
C PRO A 333 -38.15 11.10 47.14
N GLN A 334 -38.88 11.92 47.90
CA GLN A 334 -38.34 13.15 48.47
C GLN A 334 -37.35 12.82 49.61
N ASP A 335 -36.44 13.76 49.91
CA ASP A 335 -35.52 13.69 51.06
C ASP A 335 -34.60 12.44 51.13
N ILE A 336 -34.05 11.99 50.00
CA ILE A 336 -33.06 10.90 49.96
C ILE A 336 -31.77 11.39 50.62
N ARG A 337 -31.47 10.86 51.80
CA ARG A 337 -30.32 11.26 52.63
C ARG A 337 -28.98 10.90 51.98
N PRO A 338 -27.89 11.62 52.31
CA PRO A 338 -26.53 11.22 51.91
C PRO A 338 -26.24 9.76 52.21
N GLY A 339 -25.80 9.00 51.20
CA GLY A 339 -25.50 7.57 51.29
C GLY A 339 -26.71 6.64 51.18
N GLN A 340 -27.95 7.12 51.33
CA GLN A 340 -29.17 6.32 51.27
C GLN A 340 -29.39 5.74 49.87
N VAL A 341 -29.82 4.48 49.82
CA VAL A 341 -30.30 3.80 48.60
C VAL A 341 -31.80 3.63 48.72
N VAL A 342 -32.54 4.02 47.67
CA VAL A 342 -33.99 3.85 47.59
C VAL A 342 -34.35 2.96 46.42
N HIS A 343 -35.39 2.15 46.61
CA HIS A 343 -35.97 1.29 45.58
C HIS A 343 -37.18 2.01 44.96
N LEU A 344 -37.25 2.05 43.64
CA LEU A 344 -38.35 2.68 42.91
C LEU A 344 -39.31 1.59 42.39
N PRO A 345 -40.54 1.49 42.94
CA PRO A 345 -41.54 0.60 42.38
C PRO A 345 -42.01 1.13 41.01
N GLY A 346 -42.08 0.25 40.01
CA GLY A 346 -42.60 0.58 38.67
C GLY A 346 -41.75 0.05 37.52
N THR A 347 -42.10 0.43 36.30
CA THR A 347 -41.39 0.08 35.06
C THR A 347 -41.22 1.33 34.21
N LEU A 348 -40.01 1.62 33.75
CA LEU A 348 -39.79 2.59 32.67
C LEU A 348 -39.80 1.86 31.33
N ARG A 349 -40.33 2.51 30.29
CA ARG A 349 -40.36 1.96 28.93
C ARG A 349 -39.64 2.88 27.96
N ALA A 350 -38.94 2.30 27.00
CA ALA A 350 -38.43 3.02 25.84
C ALA A 350 -38.71 2.21 24.57
N PHE A 351 -39.31 2.84 23.56
CA PHE A 351 -39.51 2.22 22.26
C PHE A 351 -38.17 2.14 21.52
N ILE A 352 -37.82 0.96 21.04
CA ILE A 352 -36.63 0.72 20.23
C ILE A 352 -36.97 1.09 18.79
N ARG A 353 -36.41 2.20 18.31
CA ARG A 353 -36.61 2.70 16.95
C ARG A 353 -36.22 1.66 15.92
N HIS A 354 -36.94 1.66 14.81
CA HIS A 354 -36.53 0.92 13.62
C HIS A 354 -35.20 1.47 13.11
N ASP A 355 -34.25 0.56 12.92
CA ASP A 355 -33.04 0.88 12.19
C ASP A 355 -33.36 0.87 10.69
N TRP A 356 -33.59 2.05 10.12
CA TRP A 356 -33.80 2.25 8.69
C TRP A 356 -32.48 2.45 7.92
N THR A 357 -31.33 2.41 8.60
CA THR A 357 -30.05 2.63 7.92
C THR A 357 -29.73 1.42 7.05
N GLU A 358 -29.56 1.64 5.74
CA GLU A 358 -29.06 0.61 4.84
C GLU A 358 -27.69 0.13 5.34
N ARG A 359 -27.60 -1.17 5.64
CA ARG A 359 -26.35 -1.76 6.13
C ARG A 359 -25.53 -2.36 5.00
N PRO A 360 -24.20 -2.35 5.12
CA PRO A 360 -23.34 -3.10 4.23
C PRO A 360 -23.78 -4.57 4.16
N ALA A 361 -23.58 -5.18 2.99
CA ALA A 361 -23.97 -6.55 2.74
C ALA A 361 -23.41 -7.50 3.81
N GLY A 362 -24.31 -8.24 4.47
CA GLY A 362 -23.99 -9.25 5.48
C GLY A 362 -23.73 -8.76 6.90
N GLN A 363 -23.96 -7.47 7.20
CA GLN A 363 -23.87 -6.97 8.57
C GLN A 363 -25.23 -7.08 9.29
N ALA A 364 -25.30 -7.98 10.28
CA ALA A 364 -26.45 -8.08 11.18
C ALA A 364 -26.51 -6.91 12.17
N LEU A 365 -27.69 -6.62 12.71
CA LEU A 365 -27.86 -5.60 13.75
C LEU A 365 -27.24 -6.15 15.02
N ARG A 366 -26.16 -5.51 15.49
CA ARG A 366 -25.64 -5.72 16.83
C ARG A 366 -25.16 -4.39 17.36
N TYR A 367 -26.09 -3.66 17.95
CA TYR A 367 -25.78 -2.41 18.60
C TYR A 367 -25.67 -2.64 20.11
N GLU A 368 -24.52 -2.24 20.65
CA GLU A 368 -24.26 -2.31 22.09
C GLU A 368 -24.40 -0.91 22.67
N GLU A 369 -25.46 -0.67 23.43
CA GLU A 369 -25.63 0.58 24.17
C GLU A 369 -24.78 0.49 25.43
N ARG A 370 -23.51 0.93 25.34
CA ARG A 370 -22.54 1.09 26.46
C ARG A 370 -22.53 -0.06 27.49
N GLY A 371 -22.59 -1.30 27.03
CA GLY A 371 -22.52 -2.50 27.88
C GLY A 371 -23.79 -2.80 28.71
N VAL A 372 -24.91 -2.19 28.36
CA VAL A 372 -26.19 -2.33 29.08
C VAL A 372 -27.08 -3.42 28.48
N THR A 373 -27.28 -3.42 27.16
CA THR A 373 -27.99 -4.49 26.44
C THR A 373 -27.63 -4.48 24.94
N TYR A 374 -27.89 -5.59 24.25
CA TYR A 374 -27.73 -5.70 22.80
C TYR A 374 -29.09 -5.55 22.12
N ILE A 375 -29.16 -4.63 21.16
CA ILE A 375 -30.28 -4.57 20.21
C ILE A 375 -29.90 -5.46 19.02
N GLN A 376 -30.70 -6.48 18.74
CA GLN A 376 -30.49 -7.43 17.64
C GLN A 376 -31.82 -8.03 17.17
N TYR A 377 -31.82 -8.71 16.02
CA TYR A 377 -32.98 -9.45 15.54
C TYR A 377 -32.95 -10.92 16.02
N PRO A 378 -34.12 -11.57 16.19
CA PRO A 378 -34.21 -12.94 16.70
C PRO A 378 -33.67 -13.99 15.73
N LEU A 379 -33.79 -13.73 14.42
CA LEU A 379 -33.20 -14.57 13.39
C LEU A 379 -31.89 -13.97 12.88
N LYS A 380 -30.87 -14.81 12.79
CA LYS A 380 -29.57 -14.48 12.19
C LYS A 380 -29.40 -15.21 10.87
N LEU A 381 -29.11 -14.46 9.81
CA LEU A 381 -28.70 -15.01 8.52
C LEU A 381 -27.17 -15.09 8.45
N ASP A 382 -26.64 -16.28 8.24
CA ASP A 382 -25.21 -16.47 7.94
C ASP A 382 -24.89 -16.08 6.49
N PRO A 383 -23.63 -15.72 6.19
CA PRO A 383 -23.21 -15.45 4.82
C PRO A 383 -23.53 -16.63 3.88
N PRO A 384 -24.15 -16.37 2.71
CA PRO A 384 -24.49 -17.42 1.77
C PRO A 384 -23.22 -18.06 1.19
N LYS A 385 -23.28 -19.37 0.96
CA LYS A 385 -22.30 -20.14 0.19
C LYS A 385 -22.78 -20.24 -1.25
N TYR A 386 -21.96 -19.77 -2.18
CA TYR A 386 -22.23 -19.79 -3.61
C TYR A 386 -20.92 -19.79 -4.40
N LEU A 387 -21.01 -20.01 -5.71
CA LEU A 387 -19.85 -19.94 -6.60
C LEU A 387 -19.71 -18.52 -7.15
N ASP A 388 -18.54 -17.90 -6.95
CA ASP A 388 -18.24 -16.58 -7.52
C ASP A 388 -18.14 -16.58 -9.06
N CYS A 389 -18.06 -17.76 -9.69
CA CYS A 389 -18.06 -17.89 -11.14
C CYS A 389 -18.79 -19.15 -11.59
N VAL A 390 -19.60 -19.03 -12.65
CA VAL A 390 -20.44 -20.10 -13.17
C VAL A 390 -20.35 -20.13 -14.69
N ALA A 391 -20.41 -21.33 -15.28
CA ALA A 391 -20.49 -21.46 -16.73
C ALA A 391 -21.91 -21.14 -17.22
N LYS A 392 -22.04 -20.44 -18.34
CA LYS A 392 -23.36 -20.26 -18.98
C LYS A 392 -24.02 -21.62 -19.29
N GLY A 393 -25.35 -21.70 -19.16
CA GLY A 393 -26.11 -22.94 -19.33
C GLY A 393 -26.05 -23.92 -18.13
N ASN A 394 -25.12 -23.74 -17.18
CA ASN A 394 -25.04 -24.63 -16.03
C ASN A 394 -26.10 -24.33 -14.97
N THR A 395 -26.37 -25.34 -14.15
CA THR A 395 -27.14 -25.19 -12.90
C THR A 395 -26.18 -25.30 -11.72
N VAL A 396 -26.25 -24.36 -10.78
CA VAL A 396 -25.44 -24.35 -9.56
C VAL A 396 -26.32 -24.13 -8.34
N ARG A 397 -25.82 -24.50 -7.17
CA ARG A 397 -26.57 -24.40 -5.91
C ARG A 397 -26.03 -23.27 -5.05
N ALA A 398 -26.92 -22.36 -4.63
CA ALA A 398 -26.67 -21.44 -3.54
C ALA A 398 -27.25 -22.00 -2.25
N CYS A 399 -26.56 -21.79 -1.13
CA CYS A 399 -26.96 -22.29 0.18
C CYS A 399 -26.78 -21.20 1.23
N TRP A 400 -27.75 -21.01 2.12
CA TRP A 400 -27.62 -20.12 3.28
C TRP A 400 -28.24 -20.76 4.52
N THR A 401 -27.77 -20.35 5.69
CA THR A 401 -28.24 -20.89 6.97
C THR A 401 -28.81 -19.77 7.83
N LEU A 402 -30.00 -20.00 8.36
CA LEU A 402 -30.64 -19.17 9.36
C LEU A 402 -30.48 -19.80 10.74
N HIS A 403 -30.27 -18.98 11.76
CA HIS A 403 -30.25 -19.39 13.16
C HIS A 403 -31.32 -18.63 13.93
N ASN A 404 -32.05 -19.33 14.79
CA ASN A 404 -32.90 -18.69 15.78
C ASN A 404 -32.12 -18.49 17.08
N ASN A 405 -31.71 -17.26 17.37
CA ASN A 405 -30.94 -16.92 18.55
C ASN A 405 -31.83 -16.55 19.76
N SER A 406 -33.16 -16.47 19.58
CA SER A 406 -34.09 -16.19 20.66
C SER A 406 -34.31 -17.42 21.54
N THR A 407 -34.82 -17.19 22.75
CA THR A 407 -35.23 -18.28 23.67
C THR A 407 -36.60 -18.85 23.32
N LYS A 408 -37.30 -18.28 22.33
CA LYS A 408 -38.62 -18.71 21.87
C LYS A 408 -38.59 -19.23 20.44
N SER A 409 -39.55 -20.06 20.09
CA SER A 409 -39.71 -20.53 18.72
C SER A 409 -40.24 -19.40 17.83
N TYR A 410 -39.68 -19.23 16.63
CA TYR A 410 -39.98 -18.13 15.73
C TYR A 410 -40.59 -18.64 14.40
N GLY A 411 -41.52 -17.90 13.79
CA GLY A 411 -42.24 -18.29 12.56
C GLY A 411 -43.60 -18.98 12.77
N GLY A 412 -44.44 -18.93 11.72
CA GLY A 412 -45.77 -19.57 11.61
C GLY A 412 -46.94 -18.71 12.11
N SER A 413 -48.15 -18.85 11.56
CA SER A 413 -49.35 -18.16 12.09
C SER A 413 -49.87 -18.85 13.37
N PRO A 414 -50.26 -18.14 14.45
CA PRO A 414 -50.49 -16.69 14.59
C PRO A 414 -49.26 -15.85 15.01
N ARG A 415 -48.04 -16.39 14.88
CA ARG A 415 -46.79 -15.72 15.26
C ARG A 415 -46.24 -14.86 14.11
N ARG A 416 -45.22 -14.06 14.45
CA ARG A 416 -44.56 -13.11 13.56
C ARG A 416 -43.96 -13.83 12.34
N ALA A 417 -44.38 -13.42 11.15
CA ALA A 417 -43.94 -14.07 9.93
C ALA A 417 -42.49 -13.72 9.58
N ALA A 418 -41.79 -14.67 8.98
CA ALA A 418 -40.42 -14.50 8.53
C ALA A 418 -40.20 -15.24 7.22
N ALA A 419 -39.33 -14.69 6.37
CA ALA A 419 -39.02 -15.29 5.08
C ALA A 419 -37.58 -14.97 4.67
N THR A 420 -37.02 -15.76 3.77
CA THR A 420 -35.85 -15.33 2.98
C THR A 420 -36.28 -15.04 1.56
N LYS A 421 -35.82 -13.90 1.02
CA LYS A 421 -36.07 -13.51 -0.37
C LYS A 421 -34.76 -13.51 -1.14
N LEU A 422 -34.63 -14.40 -2.12
CA LEU A 422 -33.55 -14.36 -3.11
C LEU A 422 -34.11 -13.74 -4.39
N ALA A 423 -33.52 -12.66 -4.86
CA ALA A 423 -33.92 -11.97 -6.08
C ALA A 423 -32.70 -11.63 -6.94
N GLU A 424 -32.90 -11.64 -8.25
CA GLU A 424 -31.94 -11.16 -9.23
C GLU A 424 -32.22 -9.69 -9.62
N THR A 425 -31.17 -8.96 -10.02
CA THR A 425 -31.30 -7.58 -10.51
C THR A 425 -31.56 -7.46 -12.02
N ASP A 426 -31.00 -8.34 -12.85
CA ASP A 426 -30.87 -8.13 -14.30
C ASP A 426 -31.55 -9.18 -15.21
N ASN A 427 -32.31 -10.13 -14.64
CA ASN A 427 -33.12 -11.16 -15.34
C ASN A 427 -32.35 -12.16 -16.23
N SER A 428 -31.10 -12.46 -15.91
CA SER A 428 -30.23 -13.47 -16.53
C SER A 428 -30.41 -14.90 -15.98
N PHE A 429 -31.22 -15.12 -14.93
CA PHE A 429 -31.41 -16.44 -14.29
C PHE A 429 -32.85 -16.96 -14.30
N ASN A 430 -32.95 -18.28 -14.17
CA ASN A 430 -34.18 -18.95 -13.72
C ASN A 430 -33.93 -19.63 -12.37
N LEU A 431 -34.78 -19.32 -11.39
CA LEU A 431 -34.73 -19.93 -10.06
C LEU A 431 -35.69 -21.14 -10.00
N SER A 432 -35.19 -22.29 -9.57
CA SER A 432 -35.96 -23.56 -9.57
C SER A 432 -37.22 -23.57 -8.69
N HIS A 433 -37.30 -22.70 -7.69
CA HIS A 433 -38.46 -22.57 -6.78
C HIS A 433 -39.23 -21.26 -6.97
N ALA A 434 -38.99 -20.55 -8.08
CA ALA A 434 -39.73 -19.33 -8.39
C ALA A 434 -41.19 -19.63 -8.71
N THR A 435 -42.05 -18.67 -8.38
CA THR A 435 -43.47 -18.72 -8.78
C THR A 435 -43.63 -18.39 -10.26
N GLU A 436 -44.69 -18.88 -10.92
CA GLU A 436 -44.94 -18.60 -12.35
C GLU A 436 -45.01 -17.10 -12.67
N ASN A 437 -45.38 -16.27 -11.68
CA ASN A 437 -45.51 -14.82 -11.82
C ASN A 437 -44.20 -14.04 -11.62
N SER A 438 -43.14 -14.66 -11.10
CA SER A 438 -41.83 -14.00 -10.89
C SER A 438 -40.69 -15.01 -10.95
N ARG A 439 -40.15 -15.26 -12.15
CA ARG A 439 -39.10 -16.27 -12.41
C ARG A 439 -37.73 -15.93 -11.80
N TRP A 440 -37.54 -14.66 -11.44
CA TRP A 440 -36.32 -14.05 -10.93
C TRP A 440 -36.37 -13.79 -9.40
N GLU A 441 -37.44 -14.22 -8.72
CA GLU A 441 -37.61 -14.07 -7.27
C GLU A 441 -38.11 -15.36 -6.62
N VAL A 442 -37.46 -15.76 -5.53
CA VAL A 442 -37.93 -16.81 -4.64
C VAL A 442 -38.08 -16.25 -3.23
N VAL A 443 -39.29 -16.35 -2.68
CA VAL A 443 -39.58 -16.05 -1.27
C VAL A 443 -39.88 -17.36 -0.55
N ILE A 444 -39.05 -17.71 0.42
CA ILE A 444 -39.17 -18.93 1.21
C ILE A 444 -39.67 -18.55 2.60
N GLU A 445 -40.92 -18.90 2.89
CA GLU A 445 -41.57 -18.68 4.16
C GLU A 445 -41.03 -19.61 5.25
N ILE A 446 -40.71 -19.04 6.41
CA ILE A 446 -40.18 -19.78 7.55
C ILE A 446 -41.36 -20.20 8.43
N SER A 447 -41.72 -21.49 8.36
CA SER A 447 -42.92 -22.01 9.01
C SER A 447 -42.80 -22.06 10.54
N ARG A 448 -41.69 -22.55 11.07
CA ARG A 448 -41.38 -22.57 12.50
C ARG A 448 -39.91 -22.98 12.71
N MET A 449 -39.19 -22.23 13.53
CA MET A 449 -37.83 -22.54 13.98
C MET A 449 -37.80 -22.58 15.51
N GLU A 450 -37.31 -23.67 16.08
CA GLU A 450 -37.16 -23.82 17.53
C GLU A 450 -36.02 -22.95 18.09
N PRO A 451 -36.02 -22.60 19.39
CA PRO A 451 -34.93 -21.88 20.02
C PRO A 451 -33.58 -22.57 19.79
N GLY A 452 -32.55 -21.82 19.39
CA GLY A 452 -31.21 -22.35 19.12
C GLY A 452 -31.09 -23.27 17.91
N SER A 453 -32.17 -23.48 17.15
CA SER A 453 -32.12 -24.29 15.92
C SER A 453 -31.56 -23.51 14.74
N ALA A 454 -31.05 -24.27 13.76
CA ALA A 454 -30.58 -23.74 12.49
C ALA A 454 -31.35 -24.38 11.33
N MET A 455 -31.66 -23.59 10.30
CA MET A 455 -32.31 -24.03 9.07
C MET A 455 -31.42 -23.69 7.89
N THR A 456 -30.99 -24.71 7.16
CA THR A 456 -30.24 -24.55 5.90
C THR A 456 -31.22 -24.57 4.74
N ILE A 457 -31.10 -23.57 3.88
CA ILE A 457 -31.91 -23.41 2.68
C ILE A 457 -30.99 -23.57 1.47
N GLU A 458 -31.45 -24.34 0.49
CA GLU A 458 -30.74 -24.61 -0.77
C GLU A 458 -31.60 -24.14 -1.94
N GLN A 459 -30.98 -23.46 -2.90
CA GLN A 459 -31.65 -22.94 -4.09
C GLN A 459 -30.79 -23.23 -5.32
N ASP A 460 -31.35 -23.99 -6.27
CA ASP A 460 -30.70 -24.22 -7.56
C ASP A 460 -30.96 -23.01 -8.49
N LEU A 461 -29.87 -22.50 -9.09
CA LEU A 461 -29.76 -21.36 -9.98
C LEU A 461 -29.40 -21.87 -11.37
N ARG A 462 -30.27 -21.66 -12.37
CA ARG A 462 -30.01 -22.05 -13.76
C ARG A 462 -29.70 -20.83 -14.62
N PHE A 463 -28.53 -20.85 -15.24
CA PHE A 463 -27.99 -19.77 -16.06
C PHE A 463 -28.45 -19.97 -17.51
N ASP A 464 -28.95 -18.92 -18.17
CA ASP A 464 -29.34 -19.00 -19.58
C ASP A 464 -28.08 -19.21 -20.46
N GLU A 465 -28.22 -20.00 -21.53
CA GLU A 465 -27.13 -20.28 -22.47
C GLU A 465 -26.78 -19.06 -23.34
N ASN A 466 -27.71 -18.11 -23.48
CA ASN A 466 -27.58 -16.92 -24.30
C ASN A 466 -26.94 -15.73 -23.56
N VAL A 467 -26.67 -15.87 -22.26
CA VAL A 467 -26.00 -14.79 -21.51
C VAL A 467 -24.58 -14.60 -22.04
N LEU A 468 -24.20 -13.33 -22.15
CA LEU A 468 -22.88 -12.94 -22.61
C LEU A 468 -21.80 -13.48 -21.65
N GLU A 469 -20.71 -13.97 -22.22
CA GLU A 469 -19.59 -14.46 -21.43
C GLU A 469 -18.85 -13.29 -20.78
N PHE A 470 -18.35 -13.50 -19.56
CA PHE A 470 -17.63 -12.50 -18.77
C PHE A 470 -18.48 -11.26 -18.50
N THR A 471 -19.71 -11.48 -18.02
CA THR A 471 -20.56 -10.49 -17.37
C THR A 471 -20.63 -10.77 -15.88
N ASP A 472 -20.90 -9.72 -15.09
CA ASP A 472 -21.14 -9.86 -13.66
C ASP A 472 -22.64 -9.72 -13.42
N GLU A 473 -23.18 -10.67 -12.69
CA GLU A 473 -24.56 -10.68 -12.25
C GLU A 473 -24.64 -10.60 -10.73
N TYR A 474 -25.72 -10.04 -10.22
CA TYR A 474 -25.89 -9.85 -8.77
C TYR A 474 -27.15 -10.54 -8.26
N LEU A 475 -26.96 -11.46 -7.32
CA LEU A 475 -28.06 -12.00 -6.52
C LEU A 475 -28.17 -11.26 -5.19
N MET A 476 -29.39 -10.93 -4.82
CA MET A 476 -29.75 -10.25 -3.59
C MET A 476 -30.51 -11.20 -2.67
N LEU A 477 -29.84 -11.63 -1.59
CA LEU A 477 -30.45 -12.44 -0.54
C LEU A 477 -30.84 -11.56 0.65
N ASN A 478 -32.14 -11.52 0.97
CA ASN A 478 -32.68 -10.74 2.07
C ASN A 478 -33.29 -11.66 3.14
N LEU A 479 -33.07 -11.33 4.42
CA LEU A 479 -33.89 -11.83 5.53
C LEU A 479 -35.03 -10.85 5.76
N LEU A 480 -36.26 -11.33 5.61
CA LEU A 480 -37.47 -10.57 5.84
C LEU A 480 -38.06 -10.96 7.20
N LEU A 481 -38.28 -9.99 8.07
CA LEU A 481 -39.02 -10.16 9.33
C LEU A 481 -40.24 -9.24 9.31
N SER A 482 -41.41 -9.76 9.68
CA SER A 482 -42.57 -8.93 10.02
C SER A 482 -42.22 -7.95 11.14
N ASP A 483 -42.89 -6.83 11.27
CA ASP A 483 -42.77 -5.92 12.40
C ASP A 483 -43.56 -6.46 13.61
N PRO A 484 -43.10 -6.30 14.87
CA PRO A 484 -43.82 -6.83 16.03
C PRO A 484 -45.18 -6.15 16.23
N SER A 485 -45.26 -4.86 15.88
CA SER A 485 -46.44 -4.02 16.12
C SER A 485 -47.40 -3.96 14.94
N THR A 486 -46.88 -3.88 13.71
CA THR A 486 -47.68 -3.70 12.49
C THR A 486 -47.84 -4.97 11.66
N GLY A 487 -47.02 -5.99 11.89
CA GLY A 487 -46.99 -7.23 11.09
C GLY A 487 -46.38 -7.08 9.70
N VAL A 488 -46.05 -5.86 9.25
CA VAL A 488 -45.48 -5.58 7.92
C VAL A 488 -44.06 -6.13 7.81
N ARG A 489 -43.71 -6.78 6.69
CA ARG A 489 -42.37 -7.37 6.50
C ARG A 489 -41.35 -6.36 6.01
N HIS A 490 -40.19 -6.37 6.64
CA HIS A 490 -39.05 -5.53 6.27
C HIS A 490 -37.79 -6.37 6.08
N SER A 491 -36.91 -5.92 5.18
CA SER A 491 -35.60 -6.51 4.99
C SER A 491 -34.67 -6.08 6.12
N VAL A 492 -34.29 -7.01 6.98
CA VAL A 492 -33.45 -6.73 8.16
C VAL A 492 -31.97 -7.08 7.97
N VAL A 493 -31.68 -7.95 6.99
CA VAL A 493 -30.33 -8.32 6.54
C VAL A 493 -30.37 -8.47 5.03
N ARG A 494 -29.32 -7.97 4.34
CA ARG A 494 -29.15 -8.04 2.89
C ARG A 494 -27.76 -8.57 2.58
N HIS A 495 -27.65 -9.56 1.70
CA HIS A 495 -26.40 -10.03 1.12
C HIS A 495 -26.43 -9.84 -0.40
N GLN A 496 -25.37 -9.25 -0.94
CA GLN A 496 -25.14 -9.17 -2.38
C GLN A 496 -24.13 -10.25 -2.76
N MET A 497 -24.47 -11.05 -3.77
CA MET A 497 -23.71 -12.20 -4.20
C MET A 497 -23.31 -11.98 -5.67
N PRO A 498 -22.16 -11.34 -5.93
CA PRO A 498 -21.65 -11.15 -7.29
C PRO A 498 -21.21 -12.48 -7.89
N ILE A 499 -21.70 -12.80 -9.09
CA ILE A 499 -21.38 -14.01 -9.83
C ILE A 499 -20.88 -13.61 -11.22
N GLN A 500 -19.65 -13.99 -11.55
CA GLN A 500 -19.11 -13.83 -12.89
C GLN A 500 -19.57 -14.99 -13.78
N ILE A 501 -20.20 -14.68 -14.91
CA ILE A 501 -20.56 -15.69 -15.92
C ILE A 501 -19.37 -15.94 -16.84
N SER A 502 -19.06 -17.20 -17.14
CA SER A 502 -17.93 -17.56 -18.00
C SER A 502 -18.31 -18.61 -19.03
N GLY A 503 -17.59 -18.66 -20.14
CA GLY A 503 -17.67 -19.77 -21.09
C GLY A 503 -16.98 -21.03 -20.56
N LEU A 504 -17.40 -22.19 -21.04
CA LEU A 504 -16.62 -23.42 -20.86
C LEU A 504 -15.33 -23.33 -21.68
N TYR A 505 -14.21 -23.80 -21.12
CA TYR A 505 -12.95 -23.83 -21.85
C TYR A 505 -13.07 -24.70 -23.11
N SER A 506 -12.72 -24.11 -24.24
CA SER A 506 -12.54 -24.80 -25.52
C SER A 506 -11.10 -24.59 -26.00
N LEU A 507 -10.54 -25.62 -26.63
CA LEU A 507 -9.21 -25.57 -27.23
C LEU A 507 -9.37 -25.29 -28.72
N SER A 508 -8.92 -24.11 -29.17
CA SER A 508 -8.92 -23.78 -30.59
C SER A 508 -8.04 -24.78 -31.37
N PRO A 509 -8.31 -25.06 -32.66
CA PRO A 509 -7.49 -25.97 -33.46
C PRO A 509 -6.03 -25.52 -33.56
N ASN A 510 -5.82 -24.20 -33.73
CA ASN A 510 -4.51 -23.56 -33.81
C ASN A 510 -4.42 -22.45 -32.77
N PRO A 511 -4.19 -22.77 -31.48
CA PRO A 511 -4.25 -21.77 -30.42
C PRO A 511 -2.95 -20.96 -30.36
N SER A 512 -3.03 -19.63 -30.37
CA SER A 512 -1.87 -18.73 -30.33
C SER A 512 -1.67 -18.13 -28.94
N PHE A 513 -2.77 -17.81 -28.26
CA PHE A 513 -2.79 -17.26 -26.92
C PHE A 513 -3.66 -18.09 -25.97
N LEU A 514 -3.18 -18.26 -24.74
CA LEU A 514 -3.98 -18.64 -23.58
C LEU A 514 -4.12 -17.44 -22.65
N LEU A 515 -5.34 -17.04 -22.31
CA LEU A 515 -5.62 -16.11 -21.22
C LEU A 515 -6.16 -16.88 -20.01
N VAL A 516 -5.41 -16.85 -18.91
CA VAL A 516 -5.82 -17.44 -17.63
C VAL A 516 -6.42 -16.35 -16.75
N VAL A 517 -7.69 -16.50 -16.42
CA VAL A 517 -8.48 -15.56 -15.60
C VAL A 517 -9.09 -16.25 -14.38
N ASN A 518 -9.72 -15.48 -13.52
CA ASN A 518 -10.48 -15.96 -12.36
C ASN A 518 -11.70 -15.07 -12.10
N SER A 519 -12.52 -15.45 -11.11
CA SER A 519 -13.75 -14.76 -10.69
C SER A 519 -13.58 -13.32 -10.20
N LYS A 520 -12.34 -12.84 -10.04
CA LYS A 520 -12.03 -11.45 -9.67
C LYS A 520 -11.23 -10.73 -10.76
N THR A 521 -10.98 -11.38 -11.90
CA THR A 521 -10.41 -10.71 -13.07
C THR A 521 -11.48 -9.78 -13.65
N PRO A 522 -11.21 -8.48 -13.82
CA PRO A 522 -12.22 -7.54 -14.30
C PRO A 522 -12.70 -7.88 -15.70
N ASN A 523 -14.02 -7.88 -15.90
CA ASN A 523 -14.64 -8.27 -17.18
C ASN A 523 -14.18 -7.38 -18.34
N HIS A 524 -14.10 -6.06 -18.14
CA HIS A 524 -13.58 -5.13 -19.16
C HIS A 524 -12.14 -5.48 -19.57
N ALA A 525 -11.31 -5.95 -18.65
CA ALA A 525 -9.94 -6.35 -18.98
C ALA A 525 -9.93 -7.62 -19.85
N ILE A 526 -10.83 -8.57 -19.58
CA ILE A 526 -11.01 -9.77 -20.41
C ILE A 526 -11.46 -9.38 -21.81
N HIS A 527 -12.44 -8.48 -21.92
CA HIS A 527 -12.97 -7.98 -23.19
C HIS A 527 -11.92 -7.19 -23.98
N GLN A 528 -11.19 -6.26 -23.35
CA GLN A 528 -10.09 -5.53 -23.97
C GLN A 528 -9.01 -6.48 -24.53
N ILE A 529 -8.58 -7.48 -23.75
CA ILE A 529 -7.59 -8.48 -24.21
C ILE A 529 -8.16 -9.32 -25.36
N THR A 530 -9.41 -9.75 -25.24
CA THR A 530 -10.09 -10.55 -26.26
C THR A 530 -10.21 -9.78 -27.57
N ASN A 531 -10.69 -8.54 -27.50
CA ASN A 531 -10.83 -7.64 -28.63
C ASN A 531 -9.47 -7.39 -29.31
N PHE A 532 -8.45 -7.03 -28.54
CA PHE A 532 -7.13 -6.77 -29.09
C PHE A 532 -6.47 -8.02 -29.71
N VAL A 533 -6.55 -9.18 -29.08
CA VAL A 533 -5.90 -10.41 -29.61
C VAL A 533 -6.65 -10.94 -30.85
N ARG A 534 -7.98 -10.92 -30.84
CA ARG A 534 -8.80 -11.43 -31.94
C ARG A 534 -8.95 -10.44 -33.11
N HIS A 535 -9.04 -9.14 -32.84
CA HIS A 535 -9.30 -8.11 -33.85
C HIS A 535 -8.12 -7.16 -34.10
N GLY A 536 -7.27 -6.92 -33.11
CA GLY A 536 -6.05 -6.11 -33.27
C GLY A 536 -4.88 -6.91 -33.85
N LEU A 537 -4.67 -8.14 -33.34
CA LEU A 537 -3.64 -9.05 -33.82
C LEU A 537 -4.15 -10.06 -34.85
N HIS A 538 -5.47 -10.28 -34.95
CA HIS A 538 -6.08 -11.29 -35.83
C HIS A 538 -5.58 -12.72 -35.55
N THR A 539 -5.47 -13.06 -34.27
CA THR A 539 -4.99 -14.37 -33.80
C THR A 539 -6.03 -15.07 -32.92
N SER A 540 -5.81 -16.36 -32.62
CA SER A 540 -6.70 -17.13 -31.75
C SER A 540 -6.38 -16.90 -30.27
N LEU A 541 -7.44 -16.74 -29.48
CA LEU A 541 -7.38 -16.61 -28.03
C LEU A 541 -8.33 -17.62 -27.38
N ASP A 542 -7.75 -18.50 -26.57
CA ASP A 542 -8.48 -19.37 -25.66
C ASP A 542 -8.45 -18.77 -24.25
N ILE A 543 -9.58 -18.86 -23.53
CA ILE A 543 -9.71 -18.31 -22.18
C ILE A 543 -9.96 -19.45 -21.20
N PHE A 544 -9.17 -19.50 -20.13
CA PHE A 544 -9.25 -20.53 -19.09
C PHE A 544 -9.54 -19.88 -17.74
N ASN A 545 -10.76 -20.06 -17.25
CA ASN A 545 -11.18 -19.50 -15.96
C ASN A 545 -10.91 -20.48 -14.81
N LEU A 546 -9.96 -20.11 -13.95
CA LEU A 546 -9.55 -20.92 -12.79
C LEU A 546 -10.65 -21.08 -11.75
N SER A 547 -11.52 -20.08 -11.57
CA SER A 547 -12.60 -20.17 -10.59
C SER A 547 -13.66 -21.18 -10.99
N LEU A 548 -13.79 -21.49 -12.28
CA LEU A 548 -14.72 -22.49 -12.78
C LEU A 548 -14.16 -23.92 -12.67
N ILE A 549 -12.88 -24.11 -13.01
CA ILE A 549 -12.29 -25.45 -13.17
C ILE A 549 -11.53 -25.89 -11.90
N GLY A 550 -10.98 -24.93 -11.13
CA GLY A 550 -10.29 -25.17 -9.87
C GLY A 550 -8.85 -25.70 -9.98
N TRP A 551 -8.39 -26.08 -11.16
CA TRP A 551 -7.01 -26.55 -11.42
C TRP A 551 -6.60 -26.28 -12.87
N TYR A 552 -5.34 -26.53 -13.21
CA TYR A 552 -4.83 -26.39 -14.57
C TYR A 552 -5.04 -27.64 -15.45
N LYS A 553 -5.91 -28.57 -15.08
CA LYS A 553 -6.23 -29.72 -15.93
C LYS A 553 -7.26 -29.30 -16.98
N SER A 554 -6.89 -29.43 -18.25
CA SER A 554 -7.77 -29.15 -19.37
C SER A 554 -8.93 -30.14 -19.40
N PRO A 555 -10.20 -29.68 -19.46
CA PRO A 555 -11.35 -30.58 -19.59
C PRO A 555 -11.38 -31.28 -20.97
N VAL A 556 -10.70 -30.73 -21.97
CA VAL A 556 -10.65 -31.28 -23.34
C VAL A 556 -9.59 -32.37 -23.47
N THR A 557 -8.37 -32.11 -22.98
CA THR A 557 -7.23 -33.02 -23.19
C THR A 557 -6.91 -33.92 -21.98
N GLY A 558 -7.46 -33.62 -20.81
CA GLY A 558 -7.13 -34.30 -19.55
C GLY A 558 -5.72 -34.01 -19.01
N ASN A 559 -4.89 -33.29 -19.75
CA ASN A 559 -3.53 -32.90 -19.37
C ASN A 559 -3.49 -31.48 -18.79
N ASN A 560 -2.33 -31.07 -18.28
CA ASN A 560 -2.15 -29.68 -17.86
C ASN A 560 -2.32 -28.75 -19.09
N VAL A 561 -3.26 -27.80 -19.01
CA VAL A 561 -3.68 -26.92 -20.11
C VAL A 561 -2.50 -26.15 -20.71
N LEU A 562 -1.49 -25.78 -19.91
CA LEU A 562 -0.34 -25.02 -20.39
C LEU A 562 0.51 -25.79 -21.40
N ARG A 563 0.45 -27.14 -21.40
CA ARG A 563 1.20 -27.97 -22.36
C ARG A 563 0.73 -27.77 -23.80
N SER A 564 -0.55 -27.48 -24.00
CA SER A 564 -1.11 -27.17 -25.34
C SER A 564 -0.59 -25.84 -25.91
N TYR A 565 0.05 -25.02 -25.09
CA TYR A 565 0.58 -23.69 -25.45
C TYR A 565 2.12 -23.65 -25.41
N GLN A 566 2.78 -24.82 -25.54
CA GLN A 566 4.22 -24.88 -25.67
C GLN A 566 4.70 -24.12 -26.92
N GLY A 567 5.64 -23.19 -26.75
CA GLY A 567 6.15 -22.32 -27.82
C GLY A 567 5.22 -21.16 -28.19
N LYS A 568 4.15 -20.95 -27.43
CA LYS A 568 3.09 -19.95 -27.71
C LYS A 568 3.04 -18.88 -26.61
N SER A 569 1.99 -18.07 -26.59
CA SER A 569 1.80 -17.00 -25.60
C SER A 569 0.83 -17.41 -24.49
N ILE A 570 1.22 -17.18 -23.24
CA ILE A 570 0.37 -17.41 -22.07
C ILE A 570 0.30 -16.10 -21.26
N ILE A 571 -0.91 -15.60 -21.08
CA ILE A 571 -1.21 -14.43 -20.26
C ILE A 571 -1.93 -14.93 -19.00
N VAL A 572 -1.43 -14.57 -17.83
CA VAL A 572 -1.99 -14.96 -16.54
C VAL A 572 -2.37 -13.69 -15.80
N PHE A 573 -3.64 -13.52 -15.49
CA PHE A 573 -4.08 -12.39 -14.69
C PHE A 573 -3.75 -12.64 -13.22
N GLY A 574 -2.82 -11.87 -12.67
CA GLY A 574 -2.15 -12.09 -11.40
C GLY A 574 -2.88 -11.53 -10.18
N ASN A 575 -4.20 -11.40 -10.24
CA ASN A 575 -5.03 -10.98 -9.13
C ASN A 575 -5.41 -12.18 -8.26
N SER A 576 -5.50 -11.96 -6.95
CA SER A 576 -5.89 -12.98 -5.98
C SER A 576 -7.40 -13.14 -5.95
N PHE A 577 -7.86 -14.38 -5.79
CA PHE A 577 -9.27 -14.73 -5.87
C PHE A 577 -9.66 -15.74 -4.77
N PRO A 578 -10.93 -15.73 -4.32
CA PRO A 578 -11.44 -16.79 -3.46
C PRO A 578 -11.37 -18.14 -4.19
N PHE A 579 -10.70 -19.11 -3.58
CA PHE A 579 -10.53 -20.44 -4.14
C PHE A 579 -11.32 -21.44 -3.30
N PHE A 580 -12.61 -21.56 -3.62
CA PHE A 580 -13.56 -22.40 -2.89
C PHE A 580 -13.45 -22.16 -1.37
N ASP A 581 -13.46 -23.22 -0.56
CA ASP A 581 -13.32 -23.13 0.90
C ASP A 581 -11.86 -23.01 1.39
N SER A 582 -10.88 -22.89 0.49
CA SER A 582 -9.45 -22.87 0.82
C SER A 582 -8.85 -21.47 0.98
N GLY A 583 -9.71 -20.45 1.06
CA GLY A 583 -9.33 -19.04 1.21
C GLY A 583 -8.86 -18.40 -0.11
N ARG A 584 -8.18 -17.26 0.00
CA ARG A 584 -7.67 -16.53 -1.17
C ARG A 584 -6.40 -17.19 -1.71
N ARG A 585 -6.31 -17.33 -3.04
CA ARG A 585 -5.14 -17.87 -3.75
C ARG A 585 -4.72 -16.95 -4.89
N SER A 586 -3.45 -17.00 -5.25
CA SER A 586 -2.95 -16.44 -6.51
C SER A 586 -2.91 -17.53 -7.59
N PRO A 587 -3.03 -17.19 -8.89
CA PRO A 587 -3.04 -18.19 -9.96
C PRO A 587 -1.84 -19.14 -9.93
N TRP A 588 -0.65 -18.61 -9.64
CA TRP A 588 0.59 -19.39 -9.60
C TRP A 588 0.73 -20.30 -8.38
N ASP A 589 -0.12 -20.17 -7.36
CA ASP A 589 -0.17 -21.15 -6.26
C ASP A 589 -0.64 -22.53 -6.77
N LEU A 590 -1.35 -22.55 -7.90
CA LEU A 590 -1.87 -23.75 -8.55
C LEU A 590 -0.96 -24.24 -9.71
N PHE A 591 0.11 -23.49 -10.03
CA PHE A 591 1.08 -23.89 -11.05
C PHE A 591 2.08 -24.92 -10.53
N ASP A 592 2.52 -25.81 -11.43
CA ASP A 592 3.79 -26.51 -11.27
C ASP A 592 4.93 -25.60 -11.76
N PRO A 593 5.82 -25.12 -10.87
CA PRO A 593 6.95 -24.29 -11.27
C PRO A 593 7.86 -25.00 -12.30
N SER A 594 7.96 -26.33 -12.21
CA SER A 594 8.78 -27.14 -13.11
C SER A 594 8.27 -27.06 -14.55
N LEU A 595 6.96 -27.17 -14.73
CA LEU A 595 6.32 -27.01 -16.03
C LEU A 595 6.55 -25.62 -16.61
N VAL A 596 6.42 -24.56 -15.81
CA VAL A 596 6.71 -23.18 -16.28
C VAL A 596 8.17 -23.03 -16.72
N GLY A 597 9.11 -23.63 -15.98
CA GLY A 597 10.51 -23.67 -16.38
C GLY A 597 10.71 -24.37 -17.73
N VAL A 598 10.07 -25.52 -17.94
CA VAL A 598 10.12 -26.28 -19.19
C VAL A 598 9.50 -25.48 -20.34
N LEU A 599 8.33 -24.87 -20.14
CA LEU A 599 7.68 -24.01 -21.13
C LEU A 599 8.60 -22.85 -21.56
N ALA A 600 9.29 -22.23 -20.62
CA ALA A 600 10.27 -21.20 -20.90
C ALA A 600 11.47 -21.70 -21.75
N GLN A 601 11.91 -22.96 -21.57
CA GLN A 601 12.92 -23.58 -22.45
C GLN A 601 12.40 -23.81 -23.87
N PHE A 602 11.13 -24.17 -24.00
CA PHE A 602 10.43 -24.29 -25.28
C PHE A 602 10.04 -22.93 -25.90
N ARG A 603 10.62 -21.82 -25.42
CA ARG A 603 10.39 -20.45 -25.94
C ARG A 603 8.93 -20.01 -25.83
N THR A 604 8.17 -20.61 -24.92
CA THR A 604 6.86 -20.10 -24.52
C THR A 604 7.05 -18.76 -23.83
N SER A 605 6.22 -17.79 -24.19
CA SER A 605 6.20 -16.49 -23.54
C SER A 605 5.13 -16.47 -22.46
N LEU A 606 5.50 -16.03 -21.26
CA LEU A 606 4.59 -15.90 -20.13
C LEU A 606 4.51 -14.44 -19.68
N LEU A 607 3.29 -13.93 -19.59
CA LEU A 607 2.98 -12.59 -19.08
C LEU A 607 2.07 -12.70 -17.87
N PHE A 608 2.54 -12.24 -16.71
CA PHE A 608 1.73 -12.07 -15.52
C PHE A 608 1.21 -10.63 -15.48
N ALA A 609 -0.05 -10.45 -15.88
CA ALA A 609 -0.70 -9.15 -15.96
C ALA A 609 -1.34 -8.77 -14.62
N ALA A 610 -1.34 -7.47 -14.26
CA ALA A 610 -2.04 -6.94 -13.08
C ALA A 610 -1.77 -7.74 -11.77
N VAL A 611 -0.49 -7.97 -11.47
CA VAL A 611 -0.04 -8.73 -10.30
C VAL A 611 -0.30 -7.97 -9.01
N ASP A 612 -1.08 -8.55 -8.09
CA ASP A 612 -1.33 -7.99 -6.76
C ASP A 612 -0.33 -8.50 -5.70
N ALA A 613 0.04 -9.77 -5.75
CA ALA A 613 0.89 -10.43 -4.75
C ALA A 613 2.34 -10.66 -5.24
N TRP A 614 3.07 -9.58 -5.50
CA TRP A 614 4.44 -9.61 -6.04
C TRP A 614 5.41 -10.52 -5.30
N ALA A 615 5.42 -10.47 -3.96
CA ALA A 615 6.33 -11.29 -3.15
C ALA A 615 6.09 -12.80 -3.37
N SER A 616 4.82 -13.22 -3.52
CA SER A 616 4.49 -14.61 -3.81
C SER A 616 4.94 -15.01 -5.21
N LEU A 617 4.70 -14.14 -6.21
CA LEU A 617 5.13 -14.36 -7.58
C LEU A 617 6.66 -14.48 -7.70
N GLU A 618 7.43 -13.64 -7.00
CA GLU A 618 8.90 -13.72 -7.00
C GLU A 618 9.40 -15.07 -6.47
N VAL A 619 8.81 -15.56 -5.37
CA VAL A 619 9.13 -16.87 -4.80
C VAL A 619 8.76 -17.99 -5.77
N PHE A 620 7.60 -17.89 -6.43
CA PHE A 620 7.18 -18.84 -7.45
C PHE A 620 8.14 -18.86 -8.65
N ILE A 621 8.48 -17.70 -9.22
CA ILE A 621 9.39 -17.61 -10.37
C ILE A 621 10.80 -18.07 -10.00
N ALA A 622 11.27 -17.80 -8.78
CA ALA A 622 12.55 -18.35 -8.31
C ALA A 622 12.57 -19.90 -8.36
N LYS A 623 11.44 -20.55 -8.07
CA LYS A 623 11.26 -22.00 -8.21
C LYS A 623 11.09 -22.41 -9.68
N ALA A 624 10.39 -21.63 -10.50
CA ALA A 624 10.18 -21.96 -11.90
C ALA A 624 11.46 -21.84 -12.75
N VAL A 625 12.29 -20.84 -12.44
CA VAL A 625 13.60 -20.64 -13.08
C VAL A 625 14.57 -21.74 -12.69
N PHE A 626 14.49 -22.28 -11.47
CA PHE A 626 15.30 -23.41 -11.02
C PHE A 626 14.42 -24.47 -10.33
N PRO A 627 13.72 -25.31 -11.12
CA PRO A 627 12.86 -26.35 -10.57
C PRO A 627 13.68 -27.27 -9.66
N THR A 628 13.06 -27.72 -8.57
CA THR A 628 13.65 -28.74 -7.71
C THR A 628 13.81 -30.03 -8.51
N VAL A 629 15.06 -30.35 -8.84
CA VAL A 629 15.43 -31.61 -9.50
C VAL A 629 15.15 -32.74 -8.50
N GLY A 630 14.13 -33.56 -8.78
CA GLY A 630 13.87 -34.76 -8.00
C GLY A 630 15.01 -35.76 -8.15
N ALA A 631 15.18 -36.68 -7.19
CA ALA A 631 16.26 -37.68 -7.18
C ALA A 631 16.35 -38.54 -8.46
N THR A 632 15.26 -38.62 -9.24
CA THR A 632 15.10 -39.41 -10.47
C THR A 632 15.38 -38.64 -11.77
N SER A 633 15.66 -37.34 -11.75
CA SER A 633 15.90 -36.59 -12.99
C SER A 633 17.15 -37.10 -13.72
N ALA A 634 17.08 -37.15 -15.05
CA ALA A 634 18.16 -37.61 -15.93
C ALA A 634 19.45 -36.77 -15.72
N SER A 635 20.33 -37.25 -14.85
CA SER A 635 21.57 -36.55 -14.54
C SER A 635 22.69 -37.03 -15.46
N THR A 636 23.34 -36.11 -16.17
CA THR A 636 24.53 -36.46 -16.96
C THR A 636 25.76 -36.38 -16.05
N SER A 637 26.44 -37.52 -15.85
CA SER A 637 27.70 -37.57 -15.09
C SER A 637 28.84 -36.97 -15.90
N GLN A 638 29.55 -36.01 -15.32
CA GLN A 638 30.58 -35.22 -15.99
C GLN A 638 31.91 -35.29 -15.26
N LYS A 639 33.00 -35.62 -15.97
CA LYS A 639 34.33 -35.84 -15.35
C LYS A 639 34.90 -34.59 -14.65
N SER A 640 34.58 -33.38 -15.12
CA SER A 640 35.01 -32.12 -14.50
C SER A 640 34.21 -30.91 -15.01
N THR A 641 34.25 -29.79 -14.29
CA THR A 641 33.66 -28.51 -14.76
C THR A 641 34.27 -28.02 -16.07
N LYS A 642 35.56 -28.27 -16.33
CA LYS A 642 36.22 -27.89 -17.61
C LYS A 642 35.65 -28.70 -18.78
N LYS A 643 35.39 -30.00 -18.56
CA LYS A 643 34.76 -30.87 -19.57
C LYS A 643 33.31 -30.44 -19.82
N LEU A 644 32.54 -30.19 -18.76
CA LEU A 644 31.17 -29.66 -18.88
C LEU A 644 31.14 -28.37 -19.71
N VAL A 645 32.04 -27.41 -19.44
CA VAL A 645 32.15 -26.18 -20.25
C VAL A 645 32.44 -26.50 -21.73
N THR A 646 33.24 -27.53 -22.01
CA THR A 646 33.59 -27.91 -23.39
C THR A 646 32.44 -28.63 -24.09
N ASP A 647 31.73 -29.51 -23.38
CA ASP A 647 30.57 -30.24 -23.90
C ASP A 647 29.42 -29.27 -24.18
N LEU A 648 29.14 -28.35 -23.26
CA LEU A 648 28.15 -27.29 -23.43
C LEU A 648 28.50 -26.27 -24.53
N LYS A 649 29.78 -26.19 -24.96
CA LYS A 649 30.20 -25.39 -26.13
C LYS A 649 30.03 -26.15 -27.45
N LYS A 650 30.06 -27.48 -27.41
CA LYS A 650 29.94 -28.35 -28.59
C LYS A 650 28.48 -28.66 -28.92
N GLY A 651 27.61 -28.73 -27.92
CA GLY A 651 26.18 -29.01 -28.11
C GLY A 651 25.48 -27.92 -28.91
N ASN A 652 24.65 -28.34 -29.87
CA ASN A 652 23.65 -27.45 -30.47
C ASN A 652 22.71 -27.02 -29.33
N MET A 653 22.55 -25.72 -29.09
CA MET A 653 21.69 -25.25 -28.00
C MET A 653 20.22 -25.67 -28.18
N GLU A 654 19.84 -26.04 -29.40
CA GLU A 654 18.51 -26.57 -29.75
C GLU A 654 18.34 -28.04 -29.35
N ALA A 655 19.42 -28.82 -29.28
CA ALA A 655 19.36 -30.26 -28.93
C ALA A 655 19.23 -30.53 -27.41
N LEU A 656 19.12 -29.47 -26.60
CA LEU A 656 19.07 -29.54 -25.13
C LEU A 656 17.66 -29.30 -24.55
N VAL A 657 16.65 -29.16 -25.40
CA VAL A 657 15.28 -29.01 -24.93
C VAL A 657 14.73 -30.40 -24.59
N THR A 658 14.87 -30.78 -23.33
CA THR A 658 14.35 -32.03 -22.77
C THR A 658 13.08 -31.77 -21.97
N GLU A 659 12.23 -32.79 -21.77
CA GLU A 659 11.02 -32.68 -20.94
C GLU A 659 11.30 -32.34 -19.45
N SER A 660 12.58 -32.32 -19.05
CA SER A 660 13.04 -31.92 -17.72
C SER A 660 14.28 -31.02 -17.81
N MET A 661 14.50 -30.21 -16.77
CA MET A 661 15.68 -29.36 -16.66
C MET A 661 16.95 -30.21 -16.47
N PRO A 662 18.01 -30.01 -17.27
CA PRO A 662 19.21 -30.83 -17.15
C PRO A 662 19.97 -30.55 -15.85
N ALA A 663 20.39 -31.63 -15.19
CA ALA A 663 21.26 -31.59 -14.02
C ALA A 663 22.61 -32.25 -14.31
N HIS A 664 23.69 -31.58 -13.94
CA HIS A 664 25.04 -32.08 -14.17
C HIS A 664 25.68 -32.52 -12.84
N ARG A 665 26.05 -33.79 -12.76
CA ARG A 665 26.77 -34.35 -11.59
C ARG A 665 28.27 -34.34 -11.86
N ILE A 666 29.04 -33.72 -10.99
CA ILE A 666 30.50 -33.70 -11.05
C ILE A 666 31.04 -34.49 -9.85
N PRO A 667 31.84 -35.55 -10.06
CA PRO A 667 32.38 -36.34 -8.97
C PRO A 667 33.39 -35.50 -8.18
N VAL A 668 33.30 -35.57 -6.85
CA VAL A 668 34.23 -34.89 -5.95
C VAL A 668 35.34 -35.85 -5.56
N LYS A 669 36.59 -35.47 -5.81
CA LYS A 669 37.74 -36.21 -5.26
C LYS A 669 37.76 -35.98 -3.74
N LYS A 670 37.68 -37.03 -2.93
CA LYS A 670 37.81 -36.96 -1.47
C LYS A 670 39.17 -36.36 -1.11
N GLY A 671 39.19 -35.15 -0.56
CA GLY A 671 40.38 -34.57 0.06
C GLY A 671 40.53 -35.09 1.49
N LEU A 672 41.76 -35.31 1.96
CA LEU A 672 42.05 -36.01 3.21
C LEU A 672 41.64 -35.27 4.51
N PHE A 673 41.27 -33.97 4.49
CA PHE A 673 41.20 -33.17 5.73
C PHE A 673 40.05 -32.14 5.83
N SER A 674 38.91 -32.32 5.14
CA SER A 674 37.75 -31.41 5.33
C SER A 674 36.41 -32.15 5.33
N SER A 675 35.45 -31.65 6.12
CA SER A 675 34.07 -32.16 6.11
C SER A 675 33.51 -32.10 4.69
N LEU A 676 32.99 -33.23 4.19
CA LEU A 676 32.58 -33.42 2.79
C LEU A 676 31.56 -32.36 2.33
N ASN A 677 30.63 -31.96 3.22
CA ASN A 677 29.49 -31.12 2.89
C ASN A 677 29.87 -29.64 2.62
N SER A 678 30.72 -29.03 3.44
CA SER A 678 31.14 -27.63 3.23
C SER A 678 32.03 -27.47 1.98
N THR A 679 32.84 -28.48 1.69
CA THR A 679 33.75 -28.50 0.53
C THR A 679 32.99 -28.71 -0.78
N THR A 680 32.03 -29.63 -0.79
CA THR A 680 31.16 -29.90 -1.95
C THR A 680 30.30 -28.67 -2.29
N GLU A 681 29.71 -28.01 -1.29
CA GLU A 681 28.90 -26.82 -1.51
C GLU A 681 29.73 -25.63 -2.04
N ARG A 682 30.90 -25.37 -1.44
CA ARG A 682 31.81 -24.31 -1.92
C ARG A 682 32.28 -24.59 -3.34
N ALA A 683 32.58 -25.85 -3.67
CA ALA A 683 32.96 -26.26 -5.02
C ALA A 683 31.80 -26.12 -6.02
N ALA A 684 30.58 -26.51 -5.66
CA ALA A 684 29.39 -26.36 -6.49
C ALA A 684 29.06 -24.88 -6.75
N ARG A 685 29.11 -24.03 -5.71
CA ARG A 685 28.97 -22.57 -5.83
C ARG A 685 30.04 -21.97 -6.76
N SER A 686 31.30 -22.39 -6.60
CA SER A 686 32.41 -21.94 -7.45
C SER A 686 32.22 -22.37 -8.91
N ALA A 687 31.82 -23.62 -9.14
CA ALA A 687 31.56 -24.16 -10.48
C ALA A 687 30.38 -23.46 -11.16
N ALA A 688 29.25 -23.29 -10.46
CA ALA A 688 28.10 -22.53 -10.96
C ALA A 688 28.47 -21.07 -11.28
N LYS A 689 29.22 -20.40 -10.39
CA LYS A 689 29.73 -19.03 -10.64
C LYS A 689 30.62 -18.96 -11.88
N ARG A 690 31.49 -19.95 -12.08
CA ARG A 690 32.35 -20.04 -13.27
C ARG A 690 31.53 -20.27 -14.54
N LEU A 691 30.52 -21.14 -14.49
CA LEU A 691 29.62 -21.41 -15.62
C LEU A 691 28.80 -20.17 -15.98
N ASN A 692 28.19 -19.50 -15.01
CA ASN A 692 27.43 -18.25 -15.23
C ASN A 692 28.30 -17.13 -15.82
N ARG A 693 29.59 -17.04 -15.46
CA ARG A 693 30.54 -16.10 -16.09
C ARG A 693 30.89 -16.50 -17.52
N THR A 694 31.08 -17.79 -17.75
CA THR A 694 31.48 -18.34 -19.04
C THR A 694 30.34 -18.30 -20.05
N MET A 695 29.12 -18.64 -19.64
CA MET A 695 27.91 -18.74 -20.47
C MET A 695 26.83 -17.81 -19.89
N PRO A 696 26.92 -16.49 -20.16
CA PRO A 696 26.13 -15.49 -19.46
C PRO A 696 24.64 -15.53 -19.81
N MET A 697 24.27 -16.20 -20.90
CA MET A 697 22.88 -16.40 -21.33
C MET A 697 22.20 -17.62 -20.72
N ARG A 698 22.96 -18.49 -20.04
CA ARG A 698 22.45 -19.66 -19.33
C ARG A 698 22.45 -19.40 -17.83
N ARG A 699 21.71 -20.21 -17.09
CA ARG A 699 21.58 -20.10 -15.63
C ARG A 699 22.05 -21.38 -14.99
N PHE A 700 22.96 -21.25 -14.02
CA PHE A 700 23.47 -22.38 -13.25
C PHE A 700 23.36 -22.10 -11.76
N LYS A 701 22.86 -23.07 -11.00
CA LYS A 701 22.76 -23.00 -9.54
C LYS A 701 23.28 -24.32 -8.93
N PRO A 702 23.97 -24.27 -7.77
CA PRO A 702 24.33 -25.49 -7.05
C PRO A 702 23.07 -26.22 -6.57
N GLY A 703 23.02 -27.55 -6.77
CA GLY A 703 22.02 -28.45 -6.18
C GLY A 703 22.39 -28.87 -4.76
N LYS A 704 21.43 -29.44 -4.01
CA LYS A 704 21.57 -29.73 -2.56
C LYS A 704 21.94 -31.18 -2.20
N GLU A 705 22.09 -32.10 -3.16
CA GLU A 705 22.19 -33.55 -2.86
C GLU A 705 23.52 -34.20 -3.30
N GLY A 706 24.12 -35.00 -2.42
CA GLY A 706 25.03 -36.13 -2.75
C GLY A 706 26.32 -35.89 -3.55
N GLY A 707 26.69 -34.65 -3.89
CA GLY A 707 27.88 -34.33 -4.69
C GLY A 707 27.87 -32.90 -5.24
N ILE A 708 28.78 -32.57 -6.18
CA ILE A 708 28.68 -31.29 -6.91
C ILE A 708 27.61 -31.47 -8.00
N ILE A 709 26.37 -31.15 -7.65
CA ILE A 709 25.28 -31.03 -8.62
C ILE A 709 25.18 -29.58 -9.08
N ILE A 710 25.14 -29.38 -10.39
CA ILE A 710 24.86 -28.08 -10.99
C ILE A 710 23.57 -28.23 -11.79
N CYS A 711 22.52 -27.57 -11.33
CA CYS A 711 21.25 -27.51 -12.04
C CYS A 711 21.32 -26.38 -13.06
N GLU A 712 20.90 -26.67 -14.27
CA GLU A 712 20.58 -25.64 -15.25
C GLU A 712 19.17 -25.12 -15.00
N GLY A 713 19.01 -23.80 -15.06
CA GLY A 713 17.71 -23.15 -14.97
C GLY A 713 17.22 -22.66 -16.32
N ALA A 714 16.02 -22.07 -16.32
CA ALA A 714 15.46 -21.41 -17.50
C ALA A 714 16.47 -20.40 -18.09
N PRO A 715 16.67 -20.35 -19.43
CA PRO A 715 17.61 -19.44 -20.07
C PRO A 715 17.38 -17.99 -19.66
N LYS A 716 18.42 -17.15 -19.68
CA LYS A 716 18.23 -15.74 -19.30
C LYS A 716 17.33 -14.98 -20.27
N ASN A 717 17.28 -15.41 -21.53
CA ASN A 717 16.41 -14.87 -22.56
C ASN A 717 14.98 -15.44 -22.54
N SER A 718 14.60 -16.19 -21.50
CA SER A 718 13.21 -16.62 -21.30
C SER A 718 12.29 -15.41 -21.20
N GLN A 719 11.18 -15.41 -21.95
CA GLN A 719 10.23 -14.30 -21.98
C GLN A 719 9.20 -14.46 -20.86
N ILE A 720 9.62 -14.21 -19.62
CA ILE A 720 8.74 -14.23 -18.43
C ILE A 720 8.63 -12.81 -17.89
N TRP A 721 7.46 -12.19 -18.07
CA TRP A 721 7.20 -10.79 -17.77
C TRP A 721 6.12 -10.63 -16.71
N ALA A 722 6.20 -9.56 -15.93
CA ALA A 722 5.13 -9.18 -15.02
C ALA A 722 4.96 -7.67 -14.90
N TYR A 723 3.73 -7.22 -14.57
CA TYR A 723 3.44 -5.83 -14.22
C TYR A 723 2.26 -5.69 -13.24
N ALA A 724 2.19 -4.54 -12.54
CA ALA A 724 1.26 -4.30 -11.41
C ALA A 724 0.10 -3.35 -11.76
N GLY A 725 0.12 -2.78 -12.97
CA GLY A 725 -0.90 -1.81 -13.40
C GLY A 725 -2.28 -2.45 -13.60
N PRO A 726 -3.35 -1.86 -13.04
CA PRO A 726 -4.71 -2.28 -13.34
C PRO A 726 -5.07 -1.91 -14.78
N PHE A 727 -6.04 -2.61 -15.35
CA PHE A 727 -6.70 -2.20 -16.59
C PHE A 727 -7.75 -1.15 -16.22
N THR A 728 -7.71 0.00 -16.88
CA THR A 728 -8.70 1.06 -16.68
C THR A 728 -9.98 0.74 -17.45
N GLU A 729 -11.13 0.93 -16.80
CA GLU A 729 -12.42 1.01 -17.50
C GLU A 729 -12.37 2.24 -18.40
N GLY A 730 -12.54 2.04 -19.71
CA GLY A 730 -12.60 3.10 -20.71
C GLY A 730 -13.78 2.86 -21.62
N ASP A 731 -14.34 3.94 -22.18
CA ASP A 731 -15.65 3.93 -22.85
C ASP A 731 -15.74 3.04 -24.11
N ASN A 732 -14.62 2.61 -24.69
CA ASN A 732 -14.57 1.97 -26.02
C ASN A 732 -13.93 0.56 -26.08
N ASP A 733 -13.77 -0.15 -24.94
CA ASP A 733 -12.97 -1.40 -24.91
C ASP A 733 -11.55 -1.25 -25.50
N ASP A 734 -11.06 -0.01 -25.59
CA ASP A 734 -9.76 0.31 -26.15
C ASP A 734 -8.68 0.03 -25.10
N MET A 735 -7.72 -0.79 -25.51
CA MET A 735 -6.62 -1.17 -24.65
C MET A 735 -5.56 -0.07 -24.61
N GLY A 736 -5.20 0.38 -23.41
CA GLY A 736 -4.11 1.34 -23.23
C GLY A 736 -2.78 0.85 -23.84
N ASP A 737 -2.00 1.78 -24.40
CA ASP A 737 -0.74 1.50 -25.13
C ASP A 737 0.23 0.60 -24.35
N PHE A 738 0.25 0.73 -23.01
CA PHE A 738 1.05 -0.10 -22.11
C PHE A 738 0.65 -1.58 -22.13
N HIS A 739 -0.65 -1.86 -22.02
CA HIS A 739 -1.18 -3.22 -22.01
C HIS A 739 -1.01 -3.85 -23.39
N MET A 740 -1.27 -3.06 -24.45
CA MET A 740 -1.00 -3.44 -25.84
C MET A 740 0.46 -3.85 -26.02
N TYR A 741 1.41 -3.00 -25.59
CA TYR A 741 2.84 -3.32 -25.66
C TYR A 741 3.20 -4.58 -24.89
N SER A 742 2.59 -4.80 -23.72
CA SER A 742 2.85 -5.97 -22.87
C SER A 742 2.38 -7.26 -23.55
N ILE A 743 1.20 -7.26 -24.16
CA ILE A 743 0.66 -8.40 -24.90
C ILE A 743 1.48 -8.66 -26.17
N VAL A 744 1.80 -7.62 -26.94
CA VAL A 744 2.69 -7.74 -28.11
C VAL A 744 4.07 -8.27 -27.68
N SER A 745 4.57 -7.87 -26.52
CA SER A 745 5.82 -8.39 -25.98
C SER A 745 5.76 -9.85 -25.55
N CYS A 746 4.55 -10.34 -25.24
CA CYS A 746 4.27 -11.75 -24.99
C CYS A 746 4.20 -12.60 -26.27
N ILE A 747 4.22 -12.04 -27.48
CA ILE A 747 4.34 -12.85 -28.71
C ILE A 747 5.71 -13.57 -28.70
N PRO A 748 5.80 -14.86 -29.06
CA PRO A 748 7.07 -15.58 -29.09
C PRO A 748 8.08 -14.87 -29.99
N PHE A 749 9.34 -14.79 -29.54
CA PHE A 749 10.37 -14.00 -30.23
C PHE A 749 10.54 -14.35 -31.72
N GLU A 750 10.40 -15.62 -32.08
CA GLU A 750 10.53 -16.09 -33.48
C GLU A 750 9.42 -15.55 -34.36
N VAL A 751 8.18 -15.59 -33.86
CA VAL A 751 7.00 -15.03 -34.52
C VAL A 751 7.19 -13.52 -34.70
N LYS A 752 7.59 -12.79 -33.64
CA LYS A 752 7.86 -11.34 -33.73
C LYS A 752 8.92 -10.99 -34.77
N THR A 753 9.99 -11.77 -34.80
CA THR A 753 11.09 -11.61 -35.75
C THR A 753 10.60 -11.75 -37.18
N ARG A 754 9.84 -12.81 -37.47
CA ARG A 754 9.30 -13.06 -38.82
C ARG A 754 8.29 -11.97 -39.21
N MET A 755 7.40 -11.56 -38.29
CA MET A 755 6.50 -10.42 -38.50
C MET A 755 7.27 -9.15 -38.87
N LEU A 756 8.35 -8.80 -38.16
CA LEU A 756 9.16 -7.60 -38.45
C LEU A 756 9.82 -7.66 -39.84
N TRP A 757 10.32 -8.83 -40.25
CA TRP A 757 10.91 -8.98 -41.58
C TRP A 757 9.85 -8.97 -42.69
N ASN A 758 8.68 -9.53 -42.43
CA ASN A 758 7.56 -9.56 -43.36
C ASN A 758 6.97 -8.17 -43.65
N MET A 759 6.94 -7.30 -42.63
CA MET A 759 6.43 -5.92 -42.75
C MET A 759 7.39 -4.96 -43.46
N ALA A 760 8.67 -5.30 -43.56
CA ALA A 760 9.67 -4.37 -44.09
C ALA A 760 9.41 -4.08 -45.58
N GLY A 761 9.20 -2.81 -45.92
CA GLY A 761 8.89 -2.38 -47.29
C GLY A 761 7.45 -2.64 -47.74
N LYS A 762 6.55 -3.06 -46.85
CA LYS A 762 5.12 -3.27 -47.11
C LYS A 762 4.30 -2.36 -46.20
N THR A 763 3.75 -1.27 -46.72
CA THR A 763 2.84 -0.36 -45.98
C THR A 763 1.79 0.19 -46.91
N THR A 764 0.60 0.40 -46.36
CA THR A 764 -0.42 1.27 -46.97
C THR A 764 -0.29 2.72 -46.46
N GLU A 765 -1.00 3.65 -47.08
CA GLU A 765 -0.92 5.10 -46.77
C GLU A 765 -1.28 5.44 -45.31
N ASP A 766 -2.11 4.61 -44.68
CA ASP A 766 -2.53 4.66 -43.27
C ASP A 766 -1.48 4.13 -42.27
N GLY A 767 -0.37 3.57 -42.76
CA GLY A 767 0.68 2.95 -41.93
C GLY A 767 0.33 1.55 -41.38
N ALA A 768 -0.85 1.02 -41.71
CA ALA A 768 -1.26 -0.34 -41.36
C ALA A 768 -0.71 -1.36 -42.36
N ILE A 769 -0.78 -2.65 -42.00
CA ILE A 769 -0.27 -3.75 -42.85
C ILE A 769 -1.30 -4.86 -42.93
N ASP A 770 -1.51 -5.35 -44.15
CA ASP A 770 -2.36 -6.51 -44.41
C ASP A 770 -1.87 -7.76 -43.65
N CYS A 771 -2.79 -8.46 -42.99
CA CYS A 771 -2.48 -9.64 -42.18
C CYS A 771 -1.84 -10.76 -43.00
N THR A 772 -2.24 -10.95 -44.26
CA THR A 772 -1.64 -11.97 -45.13
C THR A 772 -0.16 -11.68 -45.41
N ALA A 773 0.17 -10.40 -45.57
CA ALA A 773 1.55 -9.95 -45.75
C ALA A 773 2.37 -10.09 -44.46
N LEU A 774 1.78 -9.71 -43.30
CA LEU A 774 2.46 -9.74 -42.00
C LEU A 774 2.71 -11.18 -41.50
N TYR A 775 1.74 -12.07 -41.67
CA TYR A 775 1.77 -13.46 -41.19
C TYR A 775 2.22 -14.48 -42.25
N SER A 776 2.82 -14.04 -43.36
CA SER A 776 3.39 -14.96 -44.35
C SER A 776 4.40 -15.94 -43.71
N GLY A 777 4.16 -17.25 -43.85
CA GLY A 777 4.96 -18.29 -43.19
C GLY A 777 4.69 -18.44 -41.69
N LEU A 778 3.58 -17.89 -41.18
CA LEU A 778 3.06 -17.98 -39.81
C LEU A 778 1.57 -18.34 -39.80
N GLU A 779 1.13 -19.15 -40.77
CA GLU A 779 -0.28 -19.47 -40.99
C GLU A 779 -0.91 -20.15 -39.76
N GLU A 780 -0.13 -20.92 -38.99
CA GLU A 780 -0.55 -21.55 -37.74
C GLU A 780 -0.78 -20.57 -36.57
N PHE A 781 -0.22 -19.36 -36.65
CA PHE A 781 -0.37 -18.34 -35.61
C PHE A 781 -1.57 -17.41 -35.89
N CYS A 782 -1.97 -17.30 -37.15
CA CYS A 782 -3.03 -16.43 -37.63
C CYS A 782 -4.40 -17.14 -37.58
N CYS A 783 -5.48 -16.40 -37.34
CA CYS A 783 -6.83 -16.98 -37.39
C CYS A 783 -7.23 -17.37 -38.83
N SER A 784 -7.81 -18.56 -39.00
CA SER A 784 -8.23 -19.11 -40.30
C SER A 784 -9.34 -18.30 -41.00
N SER A 785 -10.05 -17.44 -40.26
CA SER A 785 -11.15 -16.61 -40.75
C SER A 785 -10.74 -15.51 -41.74
N ILE A 786 -9.44 -15.19 -41.89
CA ILE A 786 -8.96 -14.18 -42.85
C ILE A 786 -9.13 -14.64 -44.32
N SER A 787 -9.46 -15.92 -44.54
CA SER A 787 -9.67 -16.48 -45.87
C SER A 787 -10.96 -16.01 -46.60
N SER A 788 -11.82 -15.20 -45.96
CA SER A 788 -13.11 -14.76 -46.54
C SER A 788 -13.08 -13.45 -47.37
N GLY A 789 -11.92 -12.96 -47.80
CA GLY A 789 -11.81 -11.89 -48.81
C GLY A 789 -11.83 -10.44 -48.29
N THR A 790 -12.02 -10.20 -47.00
CA THR A 790 -11.81 -8.89 -46.37
C THR A 790 -10.34 -8.74 -45.94
N SER A 791 -9.66 -7.71 -46.47
CA SER A 791 -8.27 -7.36 -46.11
C SER A 791 -8.21 -6.87 -44.67
N ALA A 792 -8.02 -7.80 -43.73
CA ALA A 792 -7.76 -7.49 -42.34
C ALA A 792 -6.38 -6.83 -42.22
N LYS A 793 -6.30 -5.69 -41.52
CA LYS A 793 -5.03 -4.96 -41.31
C LYS A 793 -4.64 -4.91 -39.83
N VAL A 794 -3.34 -4.82 -39.57
CA VAL A 794 -2.76 -4.56 -38.25
C VAL A 794 -2.30 -3.10 -38.16
N ASP A 795 -2.71 -2.44 -37.09
CA ASP A 795 -2.48 -1.01 -36.85
C ASP A 795 -1.00 -0.64 -36.65
N ALA A 796 -0.63 0.57 -37.04
CA ALA A 796 0.73 1.11 -36.94
C ALA A 796 1.28 1.14 -35.50
N LYS A 797 0.43 1.33 -34.49
CA LYS A 797 0.82 1.29 -33.07
C LYS A 797 1.27 -0.11 -32.64
N VAL A 798 0.56 -1.15 -33.08
CA VAL A 798 0.93 -2.55 -32.81
C VAL A 798 2.29 -2.88 -33.42
N LEU A 799 2.51 -2.43 -34.65
CA LEU A 799 3.78 -2.61 -35.37
C LEU A 799 4.94 -1.86 -34.69
N SER A 800 4.66 -0.69 -34.13
CA SER A 800 5.63 0.06 -33.31
C SER A 800 5.95 -0.67 -32.00
N ALA A 801 4.93 -1.19 -31.31
CA ALA A 801 5.11 -2.00 -30.11
C ALA A 801 5.91 -3.29 -30.38
N LEU A 802 5.66 -3.93 -31.53
CA LEU A 802 6.40 -5.11 -31.99
C LEU A 802 7.89 -4.80 -32.14
N CYS A 803 8.19 -3.71 -32.86
CA CYS A 803 9.53 -3.21 -33.09
C CYS A 803 10.26 -2.90 -31.77
N LEU A 804 9.62 -2.15 -30.86
CA LEU A 804 10.15 -1.84 -29.53
C LEU A 804 10.42 -3.10 -28.70
N SER A 805 9.53 -4.10 -28.76
CA SER A 805 9.69 -5.37 -28.04
C SER A 805 10.91 -6.16 -28.52
N ILE A 806 11.14 -6.21 -29.85
CA ILE A 806 12.31 -6.86 -30.45
C ILE A 806 13.59 -6.12 -30.06
N GLN A 807 13.58 -4.78 -30.16
CA GLN A 807 14.71 -3.95 -29.76
C GLN A 807 15.11 -4.20 -28.30
N PHE A 808 14.13 -4.19 -27.38
CA PHE A 808 14.39 -4.45 -25.97
C PHE A 808 14.99 -5.85 -25.75
N THR A 809 14.39 -6.86 -26.37
CA THR A 809 14.81 -8.26 -26.22
C THR A 809 16.26 -8.47 -26.70
N LEU A 810 16.58 -7.98 -27.90
CA LEU A 810 17.91 -8.13 -28.51
C LEU A 810 18.97 -7.30 -27.80
N THR A 811 18.66 -6.06 -27.44
CA THR A 811 19.61 -5.20 -26.72
C THR A 811 19.92 -5.74 -25.33
N SER A 812 18.93 -6.32 -24.64
CA SER A 812 19.10 -7.01 -23.36
C SER A 812 20.00 -8.24 -23.50
N GLU A 813 19.78 -9.07 -24.53
CA GLU A 813 20.63 -10.24 -24.82
C GLU A 813 22.11 -9.84 -25.04
N ILE A 814 22.34 -8.87 -25.94
CA ILE A 814 23.68 -8.37 -26.24
C ILE A 814 24.31 -7.73 -25.00
N TYR A 815 23.53 -6.97 -24.22
CA TYR A 815 24.00 -6.35 -22.98
C TYR A 815 24.47 -7.41 -21.97
N ARG A 816 23.64 -8.42 -21.69
CA ARG A 816 23.94 -9.50 -20.74
C ARG A 816 25.19 -10.26 -21.14
N PHE A 817 25.35 -10.52 -22.44
CA PHE A 817 26.55 -11.19 -22.94
C PHE A 817 27.81 -10.33 -22.80
N THR A 818 27.73 -9.05 -23.17
CA THR A 818 28.89 -8.14 -23.21
C THR A 818 29.30 -7.57 -21.86
N SER A 819 28.36 -7.44 -20.91
CA SER A 819 28.62 -6.97 -19.54
C SER A 819 29.26 -8.04 -18.64
N ALA A 820 29.09 -9.32 -18.99
CA ALA A 820 29.74 -10.42 -18.29
C ALA A 820 31.27 -10.31 -18.43
N ARG A 821 31.97 -10.31 -17.30
CA ARG A 821 33.45 -10.35 -17.25
C ARG A 821 33.91 -11.81 -17.21
N PRO A 822 34.30 -12.41 -18.36
CA PRO A 822 34.87 -13.76 -18.35
C PRO A 822 36.20 -13.77 -17.59
N GLY A 823 36.64 -14.96 -17.17
CA GLY A 823 38.05 -15.13 -16.77
C GLY A 823 38.96 -14.85 -17.96
N PHE A 824 40.20 -14.44 -17.69
CA PHE A 824 41.20 -14.22 -18.73
C PHE A 824 42.00 -15.50 -18.99
N PRO A 825 42.18 -15.94 -20.26
CA PRO A 825 41.52 -15.45 -21.48
C PRO A 825 40.03 -15.87 -21.57
N ASP A 826 39.20 -15.16 -22.35
CA ASP A 826 37.78 -15.51 -22.52
C ASP A 826 37.67 -16.94 -23.07
N PRO A 827 36.97 -17.86 -22.38
CA PRO A 827 36.85 -19.24 -22.82
C PRO A 827 36.09 -19.40 -24.14
N ILE A 828 35.36 -18.39 -24.63
CA ILE A 828 34.62 -18.45 -25.90
C ILE A 828 35.48 -17.88 -27.03
N PRO A 829 35.82 -18.67 -28.07
CA PRO A 829 36.54 -18.17 -29.25
C PRO A 829 35.78 -17.04 -29.94
N SER A 830 36.48 -16.02 -30.46
CA SER A 830 35.87 -14.86 -31.15
C SER A 830 34.90 -15.27 -32.26
N SER A 831 35.27 -16.26 -33.08
CA SER A 831 34.42 -16.80 -34.15
C SER A 831 33.13 -17.46 -33.67
N LYS A 832 33.07 -17.85 -32.39
CA LYS A 832 31.91 -18.53 -31.81
C LYS A 832 31.03 -17.66 -30.90
N LYS A 833 31.37 -16.39 -30.67
CA LYS A 833 30.65 -15.53 -29.72
C LYS A 833 29.19 -15.29 -30.10
N LEU A 834 28.92 -15.18 -31.41
CA LEU A 834 27.56 -14.96 -31.90
C LEU A 834 26.65 -16.20 -31.71
N PHE A 835 27.21 -17.42 -31.65
CA PHE A 835 26.44 -18.62 -31.30
C PHE A 835 25.90 -18.60 -29.86
N HIS A 836 26.46 -17.76 -28.99
CA HIS A 836 26.00 -17.59 -27.62
C HIS A 836 24.93 -16.48 -27.46
N LEU A 837 24.48 -15.89 -28.57
CA LEU A 837 23.37 -14.93 -28.64
C LEU A 837 22.25 -15.55 -29.51
N PRO A 838 21.54 -16.57 -29.01
CA PRO A 838 20.54 -17.30 -29.78
C PRO A 838 19.48 -16.40 -30.42
N LEU A 839 18.97 -15.39 -29.71
CA LEU A 839 17.91 -14.53 -30.24
C LEU A 839 18.46 -13.61 -31.34
N THR A 840 19.62 -13.00 -31.11
CA THR A 840 20.29 -12.14 -32.10
C THR A 840 20.65 -12.92 -33.36
N ARG A 841 21.17 -14.15 -33.20
CA ARG A 841 21.48 -15.03 -34.34
C ARG A 841 20.21 -15.40 -35.09
N HIS A 842 19.18 -15.85 -34.38
CA HIS A 842 17.89 -16.20 -34.98
C HIS A 842 17.28 -15.01 -35.74
N PHE A 843 17.31 -13.83 -35.14
CA PHE A 843 16.82 -12.59 -35.73
C PHE A 843 17.47 -12.28 -37.08
N LEU A 844 18.79 -12.41 -37.17
CA LEU A 844 19.53 -12.16 -38.40
C LEU A 844 19.36 -13.28 -39.44
N SER A 845 19.23 -14.53 -39.01
CA SER A 845 19.01 -15.67 -39.93
C SER A 845 17.58 -15.75 -40.46
N ALA A 846 16.61 -15.13 -39.79
CA ALA A 846 15.22 -15.07 -40.22
C ALA A 846 14.97 -14.02 -41.31
N ALA A 847 16.00 -13.24 -41.69
CA ALA A 847 15.90 -12.26 -42.76
C ALA A 847 15.60 -12.97 -44.11
N PRO A 848 14.60 -12.51 -44.88
CA PRO A 848 14.21 -13.17 -46.11
C PRO A 848 15.34 -13.13 -47.14
N THR A 849 15.43 -14.17 -47.97
CA THR A 849 16.39 -14.24 -49.08
C THR A 849 15.71 -13.88 -50.39
N GLY A 850 16.36 -13.07 -51.24
CA GLY A 850 15.90 -12.84 -52.62
C GLY A 850 15.51 -11.40 -52.97
N GLY A 851 15.98 -10.39 -52.22
CA GLY A 851 15.85 -8.99 -52.62
C GLY A 851 14.43 -8.42 -52.59
N GLN A 852 13.57 -8.92 -51.71
CA GLN A 852 12.13 -8.60 -51.68
C GLN A 852 11.79 -7.21 -51.11
N ILE A 853 12.72 -6.54 -50.41
CA ILE A 853 12.46 -5.24 -49.80
C ILE A 853 12.81 -4.11 -50.78
N ALA A 854 11.79 -3.46 -51.34
CA ALA A 854 11.93 -2.17 -52.00
C ALA A 854 12.15 -1.08 -50.93
N TYR A 855 13.17 -0.22 -51.11
CA TYR A 855 13.32 0.94 -50.22
C TYR A 855 12.27 1.97 -50.56
N ASP A 856 11.28 2.04 -49.69
CA ASP A 856 10.38 3.16 -49.57
C ASP A 856 10.74 3.90 -48.27
N ALA A 857 10.70 5.24 -48.29
CA ALA A 857 10.85 6.07 -47.09
C ALA A 857 9.66 5.97 -46.11
N THR A 858 8.79 4.96 -46.29
CA THR A 858 7.68 4.58 -45.42
C THR A 858 8.07 4.27 -43.98
N ASN A 859 7.05 4.29 -43.13
CA ASN A 859 7.17 4.05 -41.69
C ASN A 859 7.74 2.66 -41.35
N THR A 860 7.49 1.60 -42.12
CA THR A 860 7.99 0.24 -41.77
C THR A 860 9.48 0.06 -42.06
N THR A 861 9.99 0.62 -43.16
CA THR A 861 11.44 0.66 -43.42
C THR A 861 12.15 1.40 -42.29
N ARG A 862 11.55 2.49 -41.78
CA ARG A 862 12.07 3.21 -40.60
C ARG A 862 12.04 2.36 -39.34
N LEU A 863 11.01 1.55 -39.11
CA LEU A 863 10.95 0.62 -37.97
C LEU A 863 12.06 -0.43 -38.05
N LEU A 864 12.33 -1.01 -39.23
CA LEU A 864 13.45 -1.93 -39.43
C LEU A 864 14.81 -1.24 -39.21
N VAL A 865 15.01 -0.06 -39.81
CA VAL A 865 16.24 0.75 -39.65
C VAL A 865 16.46 1.11 -38.19
N SER A 866 15.42 1.51 -37.46
CA SER A 866 15.52 1.83 -36.04
C SER A 866 15.94 0.61 -35.22
N THR A 867 15.37 -0.57 -35.52
CA THR A 867 15.70 -1.82 -34.83
C THR A 867 17.16 -2.21 -35.04
N LEU A 868 17.58 -2.27 -36.31
CA LEU A 868 18.95 -2.60 -36.68
C LEU A 868 19.95 -1.54 -36.19
N GLY A 869 19.56 -0.27 -36.24
CA GLY A 869 20.33 0.87 -35.72
C GLY A 869 20.56 0.76 -34.21
N THR A 870 19.54 0.39 -33.44
CA THR A 870 19.62 0.15 -31.99
C THR A 870 20.53 -1.05 -31.68
N ILE A 871 20.37 -2.17 -32.39
CA ILE A 871 21.23 -3.37 -32.25
C ILE A 871 22.69 -3.00 -32.55
N HIS A 872 22.94 -2.31 -33.67
CA HIS A 872 24.26 -1.85 -34.07
C HIS A 872 24.84 -0.90 -33.00
N ALA A 873 24.04 0.04 -32.48
CA ALA A 873 24.48 0.97 -31.46
C ALA A 873 24.93 0.26 -30.18
N GLN A 874 24.19 -0.77 -29.76
CA GLN A 874 24.48 -1.55 -28.56
C GLN A 874 25.77 -2.39 -28.70
N ALA A 875 25.95 -3.03 -29.85
CA ALA A 875 27.11 -3.88 -30.10
C ALA A 875 28.41 -3.10 -30.32
N ASN A 876 28.33 -1.84 -30.73
CA ASN A 876 29.51 -1.02 -31.03
C ASN A 876 29.93 -0.15 -29.82
N PRO A 877 31.22 0.21 -29.69
CA PRO A 877 31.70 1.10 -28.62
C PRO A 877 31.04 2.48 -28.69
N LEU A 878 30.86 3.12 -27.52
CA LEU A 878 30.15 4.40 -27.42
C LEU A 878 31.00 5.57 -27.88
N GLY A 879 32.33 5.48 -28.01
CA GLY A 879 33.18 6.58 -28.48
C GLY A 879 34.61 6.14 -28.80
N VAL A 880 35.39 7.01 -29.47
CA VAL A 880 36.76 6.74 -29.95
C VAL A 880 37.67 6.27 -28.81
N TRP A 881 37.58 6.88 -27.63
CA TRP A 881 38.33 6.45 -26.45
C TRP A 881 37.98 5.05 -25.93
N GLN A 882 36.73 4.60 -26.09
CA GLN A 882 36.38 3.20 -25.79
C GLN A 882 36.85 2.24 -26.88
N SER A 883 36.90 2.69 -28.14
CA SER A 883 37.52 1.93 -29.22
C SER A 883 39.03 1.79 -29.01
N ILE A 884 39.72 2.85 -28.59
CA ILE A 884 41.17 2.85 -28.29
C ILE A 884 41.46 1.99 -27.06
N LYS A 885 40.71 2.14 -25.95
CA LYS A 885 40.85 1.25 -24.79
C LYS A 885 40.55 -0.21 -25.14
N GLY A 886 39.59 -0.46 -26.03
CA GLY A 886 39.28 -1.80 -26.53
C GLY A 886 40.34 -2.38 -27.48
N ALA A 887 41.11 -1.54 -28.16
CA ALA A 887 42.20 -1.93 -29.06
C ALA A 887 43.54 -2.13 -28.32
N PHE A 888 43.82 -1.33 -27.28
CA PHE A 888 45.13 -1.32 -26.60
C PHE A 888 45.14 -1.97 -25.21
N PHE A 889 44.00 -2.14 -24.54
CA PHE A 889 43.92 -2.77 -23.21
C PHE A 889 42.88 -3.91 -23.18
N PHE A 890 43.40 -5.14 -23.18
CA PHE A 890 42.77 -6.44 -22.86
C PHE A 890 42.03 -7.24 -23.95
N LEU A 891 42.69 -8.35 -24.33
CA LEU A 891 42.23 -9.65 -24.85
C LEU A 891 41.01 -10.31 -24.11
N GLY A 892 40.29 -9.59 -23.25
CA GLY A 892 39.22 -10.12 -22.38
C GLY A 892 37.84 -9.47 -22.51
N ILE A 893 37.66 -8.40 -23.29
CA ILE A 893 36.37 -7.70 -23.40
C ILE A 893 35.52 -8.32 -24.52
N ARG A 894 34.42 -8.98 -24.15
CA ARG A 894 33.47 -9.62 -25.08
C ARG A 894 32.95 -8.70 -26.17
N LYS A 895 32.74 -7.43 -25.83
CA LYS A 895 32.17 -6.42 -26.73
C LYS A 895 33.01 -6.26 -28.01
N GLY A 896 34.30 -5.97 -27.90
CA GLY A 896 35.15 -5.73 -29.08
C GLY A 896 35.24 -6.91 -30.04
N GLN A 897 35.27 -8.14 -29.50
CA GLN A 897 35.32 -9.36 -30.31
C GLN A 897 33.96 -9.73 -30.93
N LEU A 898 32.84 -9.36 -30.30
CA LEU A 898 31.50 -9.56 -30.85
C LEU A 898 31.18 -8.57 -31.98
N THR A 899 31.63 -7.31 -31.85
CA THR A 899 31.26 -6.21 -32.75
C THR A 899 31.48 -6.55 -34.22
N SER A 900 32.66 -7.08 -34.58
CA SER A 900 33.00 -7.39 -35.97
C SER A 900 32.10 -8.50 -36.55
N ALA A 901 31.96 -9.62 -35.83
CA ALA A 901 31.14 -10.75 -36.29
C ALA A 901 29.65 -10.38 -36.41
N LEU A 902 29.12 -9.60 -35.44
CA LEU A 902 27.73 -9.17 -35.48
C LEU A 902 27.48 -8.18 -36.64
N ASN A 903 28.34 -7.17 -36.82
CA ASN A 903 28.20 -6.22 -37.92
C ASN A 903 28.27 -6.94 -39.28
N GLN A 904 29.16 -7.92 -39.42
CA GLN A 904 29.26 -8.71 -40.65
C GLN A 904 27.95 -9.47 -40.93
N GLN A 905 27.39 -10.18 -39.94
CA GLN A 905 26.12 -10.89 -40.13
C GLN A 905 24.93 -9.95 -40.35
N LEU A 906 24.89 -8.81 -39.64
CA LEU A 906 23.84 -7.80 -39.81
C LEU A 906 23.82 -7.26 -41.24
N PHE A 907 24.98 -6.89 -41.79
CA PHE A 907 25.06 -6.38 -43.15
C PHE A 907 24.93 -7.48 -44.21
N ALA A 908 25.29 -8.73 -43.91
CA ALA A 908 25.02 -9.87 -44.78
C ALA A 908 23.51 -10.15 -44.89
N ALA A 909 22.79 -10.14 -43.77
CA ALA A 909 21.34 -10.28 -43.75
C ALA A 909 20.66 -9.15 -44.56
N LEU A 910 21.13 -7.91 -44.44
CA LEU A 910 20.62 -6.82 -45.26
C LEU A 910 20.91 -7.02 -46.76
N ALA A 911 22.11 -7.47 -47.11
CA ALA A 911 22.49 -7.71 -48.49
C ALA A 911 21.70 -8.86 -49.14
N SER A 912 21.28 -9.87 -48.35
CA SER A 912 20.43 -10.96 -48.86
C SER A 912 18.96 -10.56 -49.03
N THR A 913 18.50 -9.58 -48.23
CA THR A 913 17.10 -9.19 -48.17
C THR A 913 16.76 -8.03 -49.10
N CYS A 914 17.73 -7.17 -49.41
CA CYS A 914 17.55 -5.96 -50.19
C CYS A 914 18.34 -6.01 -51.50
N SER A 915 17.89 -5.28 -52.52
CA SER A 915 18.74 -5.02 -53.69
C SER A 915 20.00 -4.25 -53.30
N PRO A 916 21.13 -4.36 -54.03
CA PRO A 916 22.39 -3.73 -53.63
C PRO A 916 22.29 -2.23 -53.36
N LYS A 917 21.52 -1.50 -54.18
CA LYS A 917 21.28 -0.05 -54.02
C LYS A 917 20.50 0.25 -52.74
N VAL A 918 19.47 -0.54 -52.44
CA VAL A 918 18.67 -0.42 -51.23
C VAL A 918 19.50 -0.76 -50.00
N ALA A 919 20.23 -1.87 -50.02
CA ALA A 919 21.10 -2.31 -48.93
C ALA A 919 22.12 -1.23 -48.55
N ALA A 920 22.73 -0.56 -49.54
CA ALA A 920 23.66 0.54 -49.31
C ALA A 920 23.00 1.73 -48.60
N ARG A 921 21.78 2.10 -48.99
CA ARG A 921 21.00 3.18 -48.36
C ARG A 921 20.58 2.82 -46.94
N VAL A 922 19.95 1.66 -46.74
CA VAL A 922 19.54 1.16 -45.41
C VAL A 922 20.75 1.08 -44.47
N LYS A 923 21.91 0.62 -44.96
CA LYS A 923 23.15 0.62 -44.19
C LYS A 923 23.55 2.01 -43.72
N LYS A 924 23.47 3.03 -44.58
CA LYS A 924 23.75 4.43 -44.21
C LYS A 924 22.81 4.89 -43.10
N ASP A 925 21.51 4.63 -43.23
CA ASP A 925 20.50 5.08 -42.27
C ASP A 925 20.65 4.36 -40.91
N ILE A 926 21.00 3.06 -40.92
CA ILE A 926 21.32 2.30 -39.70
C ILE A 926 22.50 2.92 -38.96
N LEU A 927 23.56 3.31 -39.69
CA LEU A 927 24.73 3.94 -39.08
C LEU A 927 24.39 5.33 -38.50
N GLU A 928 23.51 6.09 -39.17
CA GLU A 928 23.03 7.38 -38.69
C GLU A 928 22.17 7.25 -37.43
N TYR A 929 21.15 6.39 -37.47
CA TYR A 929 20.29 6.11 -36.32
C TYR A 929 21.12 5.57 -35.14
N SER A 930 22.10 4.70 -35.43
CA SER A 930 23.03 4.20 -34.42
C SER A 930 23.82 5.32 -33.72
N LYS A 931 24.25 6.35 -34.47
CA LYS A 931 24.89 7.53 -33.89
C LYS A 931 23.91 8.29 -32.99
N MET A 932 22.67 8.50 -33.44
CA MET A 932 21.62 9.17 -32.64
C MET A 932 21.38 8.47 -31.30
N VAL A 933 21.20 7.15 -31.31
CA VAL A 933 21.01 6.34 -30.09
C VAL A 933 22.22 6.49 -29.14
N LYS A 934 23.45 6.42 -29.66
CA LYS A 934 24.66 6.63 -28.84
C LYS A 934 24.73 8.03 -28.24
N VAL A 935 24.31 9.07 -28.98
CA VAL A 935 24.26 10.45 -28.47
C VAL A 935 23.24 10.57 -27.34
N LYS A 936 22.01 10.04 -27.52
CA LYS A 936 21.00 10.01 -26.46
C LYS A 936 21.52 9.35 -25.18
N ILE A 937 22.22 8.22 -25.31
CA ILE A 937 22.82 7.50 -24.17
C ILE A 937 23.91 8.32 -23.48
N ARG A 938 24.80 8.97 -24.24
CA ARG A 938 25.84 9.84 -23.68
C ARG A 938 25.23 11.02 -22.92
N ARG A 939 24.19 11.66 -23.46
CA ARG A 939 23.46 12.75 -22.78
C ARG A 939 22.85 12.28 -21.47
N HIS A 940 22.18 11.12 -21.45
CA HIS A 940 21.64 10.55 -20.21
C HIS A 940 22.71 10.21 -19.16
N ARG A 941 23.90 9.77 -19.59
CA ARG A 941 25.03 9.48 -18.70
C ARG A 941 25.61 10.74 -18.05
N ALA A 942 25.63 11.86 -18.77
CA ALA A 942 26.12 13.13 -18.24
C ALA A 942 25.24 13.66 -17.08
N ILE A 943 23.93 13.39 -17.13
CA ILE A 943 22.97 13.95 -16.17
C ILE A 943 22.80 13.07 -14.92
N ARG A 944 22.95 11.74 -15.02
CA ARG A 944 22.57 10.79 -13.95
C ARG A 944 23.60 9.71 -13.61
N GLY A 945 24.90 9.93 -13.86
CA GLY A 945 25.97 8.99 -13.52
C GLY A 945 26.18 7.85 -14.53
N PRO A 946 26.97 6.80 -14.21
CA PRO A 946 27.35 5.73 -15.14
C PRO A 946 26.16 4.82 -15.49
N LYS A 947 25.30 5.29 -16.39
CA LYS A 947 24.17 4.54 -16.94
C LYS A 947 24.58 3.66 -18.12
N THR A 948 23.86 2.56 -18.25
CA THR A 948 24.05 1.49 -19.23
C THR A 948 23.05 1.63 -20.39
N PHE A 949 23.29 0.93 -21.50
CA PHE A 949 22.36 0.89 -22.64
C PHE A 949 20.97 0.34 -22.25
N PHE A 950 20.93 -0.53 -21.25
CA PHE A 950 19.69 -1.06 -20.66
C PHE A 950 18.85 0.05 -20.02
N ASP A 951 19.49 1.03 -19.39
CA ASP A 951 18.80 2.19 -18.79
C ASP A 951 18.21 3.12 -19.85
N PHE A 952 18.75 3.12 -21.07
CA PHE A 952 18.17 3.86 -22.20
C PHE A 952 16.93 3.17 -22.76
N GLY A 953 16.98 1.84 -22.94
CA GLY A 953 15.77 1.07 -23.27
C GLY A 953 14.69 1.23 -22.21
N LYS A 954 15.07 1.20 -20.92
CA LYS A 954 14.15 1.53 -19.81
C LYS A 954 13.66 2.97 -19.82
N ALA A 955 14.44 3.95 -20.30
CA ALA A 955 14.03 5.35 -20.33
C ALA A 955 13.06 5.66 -21.49
N GLU A 956 13.31 5.09 -22.68
CA GLU A 956 12.36 5.14 -23.80
C GLU A 956 11.06 4.41 -23.43
N LEU A 957 11.16 3.28 -22.71
CA LEU A 957 10.00 2.59 -22.15
C LEU A 957 9.37 3.33 -20.96
N ALA A 958 10.12 4.03 -20.12
CA ALA A 958 9.54 4.76 -18.96
C ALA A 958 8.63 5.92 -19.37
N GLY A 959 8.73 6.41 -20.61
CA GLY A 959 7.76 7.33 -21.19
C GLY A 959 6.42 6.67 -21.56
N LEU A 960 6.38 5.33 -21.65
CA LEU A 960 5.21 4.53 -22.03
C LEU A 960 4.73 3.57 -20.92
N LEU A 961 5.55 3.26 -19.91
CA LEU A 961 5.31 2.15 -18.99
C LEU A 961 5.27 2.55 -17.50
N PRO A 962 4.20 2.21 -16.74
CA PRO A 962 4.37 1.78 -15.35
C PRO A 962 5.27 0.54 -15.28
N LYS A 963 6.08 0.41 -14.22
CA LYS A 963 7.18 -0.57 -14.05
C LYS A 963 6.85 -2.00 -14.55
N MET A 964 7.22 -2.34 -15.78
CA MET A 964 7.26 -3.72 -16.29
C MET A 964 8.59 -4.37 -15.86
N VAL A 965 8.53 -5.58 -15.32
CA VAL A 965 9.71 -6.29 -14.79
C VAL A 965 9.91 -7.60 -15.58
N ASP A 966 11.12 -7.76 -16.12
CA ASP A 966 11.59 -9.06 -16.62
C ASP A 966 11.92 -9.94 -15.40
N LEU A 967 11.03 -10.86 -15.05
CA LEU A 967 11.18 -11.71 -13.86
C LEU A 967 12.25 -12.78 -14.05
N SER A 968 12.78 -12.95 -15.26
CA SER A 968 14.00 -13.72 -15.41
C SER A 968 15.15 -13.04 -14.66
N GLU A 969 15.16 -11.72 -14.43
CA GLU A 969 16.29 -11.03 -13.80
C GLU A 969 16.41 -11.18 -12.28
N ILE A 970 15.49 -11.90 -11.61
CA ILE A 970 15.54 -12.10 -10.15
C ILE A 970 16.88 -12.72 -9.75
N ASN A 971 17.72 -11.93 -9.09
CA ASN A 971 18.97 -12.38 -8.49
C ASN A 971 18.69 -12.83 -7.06
N LEU A 972 18.76 -14.15 -6.82
CA LEU A 972 18.52 -14.81 -5.53
C LEU A 972 19.36 -14.26 -4.35
N ASN A 973 20.40 -13.47 -4.60
CA ASN A 973 21.24 -12.83 -3.58
C ASN A 973 21.23 -11.30 -3.62
N SER A 974 20.44 -10.70 -4.53
CA SER A 974 20.27 -9.25 -4.56
C SER A 974 19.28 -8.87 -3.46
N LYS A 975 19.64 -7.90 -2.61
CA LYS A 975 18.64 -7.05 -1.97
C LYS A 975 17.94 -6.29 -3.10
N ALA A 976 16.97 -6.91 -3.78
CA ALA A 976 16.09 -6.21 -4.70
C ALA A 976 15.36 -5.12 -3.89
N LEU A 977 15.05 -4.00 -4.56
CA LEU A 977 14.39 -2.84 -3.95
C LEU A 977 13.28 -3.33 -3.03
N GLY A 978 13.40 -3.00 -1.74
CA GLY A 978 12.44 -3.46 -0.75
C GLY A 978 11.04 -3.01 -1.17
N LEU A 979 10.02 -3.80 -0.80
CA LEU A 979 8.60 -3.43 -0.96
C LEU A 979 8.33 -1.96 -0.56
N ILE A 980 9.03 -1.48 0.46
CA ILE A 980 9.03 -0.09 0.94
C ILE A 980 9.56 0.89 -0.11
N GLU A 981 10.69 0.63 -0.78
CA GLU A 981 11.20 1.50 -1.85
C GLU A 981 10.31 1.46 -3.10
N PHE A 982 9.67 0.31 -3.38
CA PHE A 982 8.69 0.19 -4.45
C PHE A 982 7.43 1.01 -4.15
N GLU A 983 6.84 0.86 -2.97
CA GLU A 983 5.68 1.62 -2.52
C GLU A 983 5.98 3.12 -2.39
N THR A 984 7.16 3.49 -1.88
CA THR A 984 7.60 4.89 -1.77
C THR A 984 7.71 5.52 -3.16
N HIS A 985 8.25 4.78 -4.13
CA HIS A 985 8.37 5.28 -5.50
C HIS A 985 7.04 5.32 -6.25
N VAL A 986 6.10 4.41 -5.95
CA VAL A 986 4.72 4.45 -6.48
C VAL A 986 3.97 5.65 -5.88
N ARG A 987 4.09 5.91 -4.57
CA ARG A 987 3.56 7.10 -3.91
C ARG A 987 4.16 8.39 -4.47
N GLU A 988 5.48 8.45 -4.70
CA GLU A 988 6.13 9.59 -5.35
C GLU A 988 5.64 9.81 -6.79
N MET A 989 5.37 8.73 -7.54
CA MET A 989 4.87 8.83 -8.91
C MET A 989 3.42 9.31 -8.95
N LEU A 990 2.56 8.77 -8.11
CA LEU A 990 1.16 9.20 -7.97
C LEU A 990 1.08 10.66 -7.50
N SER A 991 1.89 11.04 -6.51
CA SER A 991 1.99 12.44 -6.04
C SER A 991 2.53 13.39 -7.13
N ARG A 992 3.44 12.93 -7.99
CA ARG A 992 3.90 13.73 -9.14
C ARG A 992 2.81 13.87 -10.21
N LYS A 993 2.02 12.83 -10.46
CA LYS A 993 0.89 12.88 -11.38
C LYS A 993 -0.15 13.88 -10.88
N GLU A 994 -0.53 13.79 -9.60
CA GLU A 994 -1.46 14.70 -8.94
C GLU A 994 -1.01 16.17 -9.02
N LYS A 995 0.30 16.43 -8.83
CA LYS A 995 0.89 17.77 -9.00
C LYS A 995 0.90 18.26 -10.45
N VAL A 996 1.11 17.38 -11.42
CA VAL A 996 1.06 17.74 -12.85
C VAL A 996 -0.37 18.04 -13.26
N ASP A 997 -1.34 17.23 -12.83
CA ASP A 997 -2.76 17.44 -13.10
C ASP A 997 -3.25 18.75 -12.46
N GLN A 998 -2.78 19.05 -11.23
CA GLN A 998 -3.04 20.33 -10.56
C GLN A 998 -2.41 21.52 -11.30
N MET A 999 -1.16 21.39 -11.76
CA MET A 999 -0.51 22.43 -12.56
C MET A 999 -1.19 22.64 -13.92
N GLU A 1000 -1.70 21.58 -14.54
CA GLU A 1000 -2.44 21.65 -15.79
C GLU A 1000 -3.81 22.31 -15.60
N ALA A 1001 -4.51 22.01 -14.51
CA ALA A 1001 -5.75 22.67 -14.13
C ALA A 1001 -5.53 24.16 -13.85
N GLU A 1002 -4.51 24.52 -13.07
CA GLU A 1002 -4.14 25.93 -12.80
C GLU A 1002 -3.70 26.68 -14.07
N ALA A 1003 -3.04 25.99 -15.00
CA ALA A 1003 -2.66 26.57 -16.28
C ALA A 1003 -3.88 26.77 -17.21
N LYS A 1004 -4.83 25.82 -17.22
CA LYS A 1004 -6.11 25.94 -17.94
C LYS A 1004 -6.95 27.08 -17.38
N ASP A 1005 -7.08 27.21 -16.06
CA ASP A 1005 -7.81 28.31 -15.44
C ASP A 1005 -7.18 29.67 -15.75
N LYS A 1006 -5.85 29.76 -15.73
CA LYS A 1006 -5.14 30.99 -16.12
C LYS A 1006 -5.28 31.29 -17.62
N LEU A 1007 -5.28 30.28 -18.48
CA LEU A 1007 -5.51 30.45 -19.92
C LEU A 1007 -6.95 30.90 -20.21
N VAL A 1008 -7.95 30.32 -19.54
CA VAL A 1008 -9.35 30.74 -19.64
C VAL A 1008 -9.54 32.18 -19.13
N ALA A 1009 -8.81 32.59 -18.09
CA ALA A 1009 -8.82 33.97 -17.60
C ALA A 1009 -8.08 34.97 -18.51
N LEU A 1010 -7.20 34.49 -19.40
CA LEU A 1010 -6.40 35.31 -20.31
C LEU A 1010 -6.98 35.40 -21.73
N VAL A 1011 -7.95 34.55 -22.08
CA VAL A 1011 -8.62 34.57 -23.39
C VAL A 1011 -9.97 35.28 -23.25
N ASN A 1012 -10.05 36.49 -23.81
CA ASN A 1012 -11.28 37.27 -23.91
C ASN A 1012 -12.20 36.60 -24.96
N PRO A 1013 -13.50 36.36 -24.70
CA PRO A 1013 -14.35 35.54 -25.58
C PRO A 1013 -14.76 36.20 -26.91
N VAL A 1014 -13.97 37.15 -27.44
CA VAL A 1014 -14.24 37.84 -28.71
C VAL A 1014 -12.99 37.89 -29.64
N ASP A 1015 -11.94 37.11 -29.37
CA ASP A 1015 -10.86 36.85 -30.34
C ASP A 1015 -10.71 35.35 -30.66
#